data_AF-A0A442TMB0-F1
#
_entry.id   AF-A0A442TMB0-F1
#
_cell.length_a   1.000
_cell.length_b   1.000
_cell.length_c   1.000
_cell.angle_alpha   90.00
_cell.angle_beta   90.00
_cell.angle_gamma   90.00
#
_symmetry.space_group_name_H-M   'P 1'
#
loop_
_entity.id
_entity.type
_entity.pdbx_description
1 polymer ?
#
loop_
_entity_poly.entity_id
_entity_poly.type
_entity_poly.pdbx_seq_one_letter_code
_entity_poly.pdbx_strand_id
1 'polypeptide(L)'
;MPRRRGKSGFLSTYTVDDTYLLKPDRARGQPGMLRGRNPSANDVLIKFWPRQKASDDQDLELIWRSEIRQLQRLAALPRADDLFVHMVGSGKDSDGFYLVLDPGLASPLEMFLAASRKHELLAQVRQPRARRIMWGNVRRLVEALELLHSQGAIHRNLDPWAVITSLSDEPDFRITGFEWSMRIAAVDATENKKIKAPRVDDSYSFARDWRDLAHLAGIVLDIPSAPLADLRIVPSRVAEHASATEIRLLRSMLGLEPVERLDGEFILKRIDEIIDGISAEAAGRDARLCLSVRLGTGSPLSEAIRRASGNEIEITEEIQQIRFMLDDLGRHGQLVAVRDNSTAEARFVLVGNRLTYRLAPYRRPGSTESGNWEFAYCERADGDPPHPATIVGDTAIDTDALDIVRNVDATQSFPRRRGKVQRWEDYTRRTVAGLARKSDLERMHQSFALLLILEMAYAAADIFPVEIISRSNAGRSDQQAIRLVSRHDPDRAKLSTSLGLDAPAVRLTKMLNNEEMREDGAWTLTEPGMLGERSTPTTSWRFAELEDVNDIECMKFEGTSLPQHRSTAYLAPSEMIGRIAQFKRRLKALGALREHGELLRMLVDPRNRIEDSHDPLDETSAAFQDLDSSKQQALREILSVIPLFLLQGPPGVGKTYLVGDLVRRRFDDEPITRILLSAQSNSAIDHLMSEVQTTFADVASDERPLMVRARSADDDEASGELEIDVQAGKLLQDLAGSELVEEAAPHLTARVRSLAEMRARGGARRISSTGGRRMSAELRAFEGMILRAANLVFATTNSAAIERLIEERSLFDWTIIEEAGKATGGELLSPLLLSHRRLMIGDHKQLPPFDLDTITKLLSSTENVKNVVSLVDDLVSRYLKDPGIDEIFREIEGADDDFGRSCADALAVLTLFENFVEREFARQKKRDQGSRIARRLNEQYRMHPAIAQIVSRCFYDGELKTNPKQEKKFLSSPAPVLSADAKRLPDTPVVFIDMPYVREERPGGRAGEKLPPWSNPDEVQATIRTLELLRSGSKTYKPSLAVLSPYWQQVNRIGDQIAKRRDGALAHLENFVPAIGDQEFCGTVDSFQGGEADAVIVSLVRNNHHSTPARALGFLRDNRRMNVLLSRAKWRLILIGSLSFYRNIVKIAEKLPDQDIGFLSELLRVLEEEAAAKQAEIIPWATLRGGPA
;
A
#
# COMPACT_ATOMS: atom_id res chain seq x y z
N MET A 1 39.36 28.18 -23.94
CA MET A 1 38.93 27.36 -22.79
C MET A 1 39.46 27.96 -21.51
N PRO A 2 38.62 28.57 -20.66
CA PRO A 2 39.03 28.92 -19.30
C PRO A 2 38.84 27.72 -18.37
N ARG A 3 39.86 27.45 -17.53
CA ARG A 3 39.88 26.39 -16.51
C ARG A 3 38.77 26.63 -15.48
N ARG A 4 37.79 25.73 -15.42
CA ARG A 4 36.75 25.68 -14.36
C ARG A 4 37.43 25.39 -13.01
N ARG A 5 37.27 26.30 -12.04
CA ARG A 5 37.59 26.05 -10.63
C ARG A 5 36.67 24.93 -10.13
N GLY A 6 37.22 23.80 -9.68
CA GLY A 6 36.45 22.81 -8.93
C GLY A 6 35.90 23.49 -7.67
N LYS A 7 34.57 23.57 -7.54
CA LYS A 7 33.94 24.09 -6.32
C LYS A 7 34.04 23.02 -5.23
N SER A 8 34.51 23.38 -4.05
CA SER A 8 34.36 22.59 -2.82
C SER A 8 32.92 22.71 -2.32
N GLY A 9 32.38 21.70 -1.63
CA GLY A 9 31.02 21.75 -1.04
C GLY A 9 30.02 20.79 -1.71
N PHE A 10 28.72 21.01 -1.48
CA PHE A 10 27.64 20.12 -1.93
C PHE A 10 27.62 19.97 -3.46
N LEU A 11 27.83 21.07 -4.18
CA LEU A 11 27.84 21.09 -5.64
C LEU A 11 29.14 20.56 -6.29
N SER A 12 30.08 20.02 -5.51
CA SER A 12 31.37 19.54 -6.03
C SER A 12 31.25 18.39 -7.05
N THR A 13 30.19 17.59 -6.95
CA THR A 13 29.88 16.49 -7.88
C THR A 13 29.03 16.93 -9.08
N TYR A 14 28.57 18.18 -9.10
CA TYR A 14 27.73 18.74 -10.16
C TYR A 14 28.53 19.64 -11.10
N THR A 15 28.20 19.59 -12.38
CA THR A 15 28.71 20.57 -13.35
C THR A 15 27.71 21.70 -13.49
N VAL A 16 28.00 22.86 -12.92
CA VAL A 16 27.05 24.00 -12.89
C VAL A 16 27.48 25.08 -13.88
N ASP A 17 26.51 25.69 -14.55
CA ASP A 17 26.74 26.83 -15.44
C ASP A 17 27.08 28.10 -14.64
N ASP A 18 27.90 28.98 -15.22
CA ASP A 18 28.36 30.21 -14.55
C ASP A 18 27.32 31.35 -14.59
N THR A 19 26.23 31.17 -15.34
CA THR A 19 25.21 32.19 -15.58
C THR A 19 23.91 31.84 -14.87
N TYR A 20 23.41 32.78 -14.06
CA TYR A 20 22.08 32.68 -13.46
C TYR A 20 20.98 32.74 -14.52
N LEU A 21 20.04 31.80 -14.44
CA LEU A 21 18.74 31.95 -15.10
C LEU A 21 17.91 33.00 -14.34
N LEU A 22 17.88 32.89 -13.01
CA LEU A 22 17.27 33.84 -12.09
C LEU A 22 18.27 34.20 -10.98
N LYS A 23 18.44 35.49 -10.69
CA LYS A 23 19.36 35.93 -9.62
C LYS A 23 18.68 35.81 -8.25
N PRO A 24 19.42 35.41 -7.18
CA PRO A 24 18.86 35.35 -5.83
C PRO A 24 18.55 36.74 -5.27
N ASP A 25 17.47 36.84 -4.48
CA ASP A 25 17.10 38.02 -3.68
C ASP A 25 16.81 37.61 -2.24
N ARG A 26 17.78 37.83 -1.34
CA ARG A 26 17.70 37.47 0.08
C ARG A 26 16.60 38.24 0.81
N ALA A 27 16.34 39.50 0.46
CA ALA A 27 15.35 40.32 1.17
C ALA A 27 13.92 39.80 0.94
N ARG A 28 13.69 39.19 -0.22
CA ARG A 28 12.43 38.53 -0.58
C ARG A 28 12.45 37.02 -0.37
N GLY A 29 13.53 36.47 0.21
CA GLY A 29 13.79 35.03 0.32
C GLY A 29 13.73 34.26 -1.00
N GLN A 30 13.90 34.96 -2.14
CA GLN A 30 13.83 34.37 -3.47
C GLN A 30 15.14 33.63 -3.80
N PRO A 31 15.08 32.34 -4.17
CA PRO A 31 16.25 31.59 -4.60
C PRO A 31 16.79 32.09 -5.94
N GLY A 32 18.10 31.95 -6.12
CA GLY A 32 18.71 31.98 -7.45
C GLY A 32 18.46 30.66 -8.16
N MET A 33 18.37 30.68 -9.49
CA MET A 33 18.21 29.49 -10.32
C MET A 33 19.35 29.36 -11.33
N LEU A 34 19.94 28.18 -11.40
CA LEU A 34 21.07 27.82 -12.25
C LEU A 34 20.75 26.55 -13.04
N ARG A 35 21.35 26.40 -14.21
CA ARG A 35 21.38 25.12 -14.93
C ARG A 35 22.65 24.36 -14.55
N GLY A 36 22.57 23.03 -14.50
CA GLY A 36 23.74 22.18 -14.32
C GLY A 36 23.52 20.77 -14.85
N ARG A 37 24.49 19.90 -14.59
CA ARG A 37 24.42 18.47 -14.84
C ARG A 37 24.83 17.67 -13.61
N ASN A 38 24.11 16.59 -13.36
CA ASN A 38 24.42 15.64 -12.29
C ASN A 38 25.60 14.72 -12.67
N PRO A 39 26.09 13.85 -11.76
CA PRO A 39 27.20 12.93 -12.05
C PRO A 39 26.94 11.95 -13.21
N SER A 40 25.66 11.65 -13.47
CA SER A 40 25.22 10.80 -14.60
C SER A 40 25.07 11.58 -15.91
N ALA A 41 25.49 12.85 -15.95
CA ALA A 41 25.40 13.77 -17.08
C ALA A 41 23.98 14.17 -17.51
N ASN A 42 22.96 13.95 -16.68
CA ASN A 42 21.60 14.45 -16.91
C ASN A 42 21.52 15.94 -16.56
N ASP A 43 20.76 16.72 -17.34
CA ASP A 43 20.52 18.13 -17.08
C ASP A 43 19.64 18.31 -15.83
N VAL A 44 19.98 19.29 -14.99
CA VAL A 44 19.27 19.62 -13.74
C VAL A 44 19.10 21.13 -13.59
N LEU A 45 18.07 21.53 -12.84
CA LEU A 45 17.90 22.89 -12.35
C LEU A 45 18.31 22.96 -10.89
N ILE A 46 19.12 23.95 -10.53
CA ILE A 46 19.62 24.14 -9.17
C ILE A 46 19.05 25.44 -8.62
N LYS A 47 18.20 25.34 -7.59
CA LYS A 47 17.79 26.46 -6.75
C LYS A 47 18.81 26.66 -5.63
N PHE A 48 19.16 27.92 -5.37
CA PHE A 48 20.25 28.28 -4.47
C PHE A 48 19.91 29.50 -3.62
N TRP A 49 19.98 29.35 -2.29
CA TRP A 49 19.89 30.44 -1.32
C TRP A 49 21.29 30.75 -0.77
N PRO A 50 21.89 31.91 -1.13
CA PRO A 50 23.25 32.25 -0.71
C PRO A 50 23.31 32.59 0.79
N ARG A 51 24.31 32.03 1.48
CA ARG A 51 24.63 32.37 2.87
C ARG A 51 25.54 33.59 2.96
N GLN A 52 25.43 34.33 4.07
CA GLN A 52 26.31 35.45 4.36
C GLN A 52 27.15 35.14 5.59
N LYS A 53 28.46 35.33 5.49
CA LYS A 53 29.38 35.12 6.62
C LYS A 53 29.00 36.07 7.77
N ALA A 54 28.88 35.52 8.98
CA ALA A 54 28.53 36.23 10.22
C ALA A 54 27.10 36.77 10.32
N SER A 55 26.16 36.32 9.47
CA SER A 55 24.72 36.53 9.67
C SER A 55 24.06 35.29 10.24
N ASP A 56 22.98 35.48 10.99
CA ASP A 56 22.01 34.41 11.23
C ASP A 56 21.28 34.11 9.90
N ASP A 57 21.17 32.83 9.58
CA ASP A 57 20.53 32.31 8.37
C ASP A 57 19.38 31.33 8.72
N GLN A 58 18.95 31.26 9.99
CA GLN A 58 17.94 30.31 10.48
C GLN A 58 16.62 30.41 9.68
N ASP A 59 16.15 31.61 9.38
CA ASP A 59 14.93 31.81 8.57
C ASP A 59 15.06 31.22 7.16
N LEU A 60 16.24 31.37 6.52
CA LEU A 60 16.49 30.80 5.19
C LEU A 60 16.56 29.28 5.23
N GLU A 61 17.13 28.71 6.30
CA GLU A 61 17.14 27.27 6.52
C GLU A 61 15.72 26.73 6.72
N LEU A 62 14.87 27.42 7.47
CA LEU A 62 13.47 27.06 7.65
C LEU A 62 12.67 27.13 6.34
N ILE A 63 12.86 28.16 5.52
CA ILE A 63 12.23 28.27 4.19
C ILE A 63 12.67 27.10 3.29
N TRP A 64 13.98 26.82 3.24
CA TRP A 64 14.53 25.72 2.44
C TRP A 64 14.02 24.34 2.90
N ARG A 65 14.02 24.08 4.22
CA ARG A 65 13.44 22.85 4.80
C ARG A 65 11.94 22.76 4.53
N SER A 66 11.22 23.87 4.58
CA SER A 66 9.80 23.93 4.24
C SER A 66 9.57 23.49 2.79
N GLU A 67 10.32 24.02 1.83
CA GLU A 67 10.20 23.64 0.43
C GLU A 67 10.48 22.15 0.20
N ILE A 68 11.54 21.62 0.82
CA ILE A 68 11.90 20.19 0.75
C ILE A 68 10.71 19.34 1.21
N ARG A 69 10.14 19.65 2.38
CA ARG A 69 9.00 18.89 2.94
C ARG A 69 7.78 18.94 2.03
N GLN A 70 7.48 20.10 1.44
CA GLN A 70 6.35 20.23 0.52
C GLN A 70 6.55 19.43 -0.76
N LEU A 71 7.74 19.48 -1.37
CA LEU A 71 8.07 18.67 -2.54
C LEU A 71 8.00 17.17 -2.26
N GLN A 72 8.53 16.73 -1.12
CA GLN A 72 8.44 15.33 -0.68
C GLN A 72 6.98 14.88 -0.51
N ARG A 73 6.15 15.70 0.16
CA ARG A 73 4.72 15.40 0.32
C ARG A 73 4.01 15.31 -1.03
N LEU A 74 4.23 16.28 -1.93
CA LEU A 74 3.63 16.28 -3.26
C LEU A 74 4.07 15.06 -4.08
N ALA A 75 5.31 14.58 -3.92
CA ALA A 75 5.80 13.38 -4.58
C ALA A 75 5.01 12.09 -4.20
N ALA A 76 4.32 12.08 -3.05
CA ALA A 76 3.43 10.98 -2.65
C ALA A 76 2.01 11.07 -3.25
N LEU A 77 1.68 12.12 -4.01
CA LEU A 77 0.38 12.20 -4.67
C LEU A 77 0.35 11.33 -5.95
N PRO A 78 -0.77 10.65 -6.24
CA PRO A 78 -1.00 10.06 -7.55
C PRO A 78 -0.83 11.09 -8.67
N ARG A 79 -0.18 10.69 -9.77
CA ARG A 79 0.17 11.56 -10.92
C ARG A 79 1.08 12.76 -10.59
N ALA A 80 1.70 12.81 -9.41
CA ALA A 80 2.67 13.85 -9.09
C ALA A 80 3.84 13.90 -10.10
N ASP A 81 4.21 12.73 -10.63
CA ASP A 81 5.26 12.60 -11.64
C ASP A 81 5.03 13.45 -12.89
N ASP A 82 3.76 13.57 -13.26
CA ASP A 82 3.33 14.27 -14.46
C ASP A 82 3.17 15.77 -14.23
N LEU A 83 2.78 16.19 -13.02
CA LEU A 83 2.29 17.54 -12.76
C LEU A 83 3.31 18.43 -12.02
N PHE A 84 4.24 17.82 -11.29
CA PHE A 84 5.24 18.53 -10.49
C PHE A 84 6.65 18.20 -10.96
N VAL A 85 7.57 19.14 -10.73
CA VAL A 85 9.00 18.93 -10.98
C VAL A 85 9.62 18.27 -9.76
N HIS A 86 10.26 17.13 -9.97
CA HIS A 86 10.83 16.34 -8.87
C HIS A 86 12.10 16.96 -8.32
N MET A 87 12.22 16.92 -7.01
CA MET A 87 13.50 17.03 -6.34
C MET A 87 14.29 15.74 -6.57
N VAL A 88 15.59 15.89 -6.85
CA VAL A 88 16.56 14.77 -6.97
C VAL A 88 17.73 14.91 -6.02
N GLY A 89 17.78 16.00 -5.25
CA GLY A 89 18.78 16.21 -4.22
C GLY A 89 18.60 17.54 -3.52
N SER A 90 19.05 17.58 -2.28
CA SER A 90 19.08 18.76 -1.43
C SER A 90 20.37 18.75 -0.61
N GLY A 91 20.90 19.92 -0.29
CA GLY A 91 22.06 20.02 0.57
C GLY A 91 22.33 21.43 1.06
N LYS A 92 23.20 21.54 2.06
CA LYS A 92 23.67 22.82 2.60
C LYS A 92 25.18 22.76 2.85
N ASP A 93 25.86 23.88 2.66
CA ASP A 93 27.28 24.03 2.98
C ASP A 93 27.61 25.46 3.46
N SER A 94 28.89 25.85 3.40
CA SER A 94 29.34 27.19 3.81
C SER A 94 28.87 28.32 2.88
N ASP A 95 28.53 27.98 1.64
CA ASP A 95 28.22 28.95 0.58
C ASP A 95 26.71 29.13 0.41
N GLY A 96 25.90 28.10 0.70
CA GLY A 96 24.44 28.24 0.68
C GLY A 96 23.62 27.01 1.04
N PHE A 97 22.31 27.14 0.80
CA PHE A 97 21.34 26.05 0.77
C PHE A 97 20.95 25.76 -0.67
N TYR A 98 20.80 24.48 -1.02
CA TYR A 98 20.66 24.00 -2.39
C TYR A 98 19.49 23.04 -2.52
N LEU A 99 18.80 23.14 -3.65
CA LEU A 99 17.76 22.23 -4.07
C LEU A 99 17.98 21.91 -5.55
N VAL A 100 18.04 20.64 -5.89
CA VAL A 100 18.29 20.14 -7.26
C VAL A 100 17.01 19.51 -7.77
N LEU A 101 16.55 20.02 -8.90
CA LEU A 101 15.31 19.61 -9.56
C LEU A 101 15.62 18.92 -10.89
N ASP A 102 14.81 17.93 -11.25
CA ASP A 102 14.89 17.23 -12.53
C ASP A 102 13.88 17.81 -13.54
N PRO A 103 14.32 18.72 -14.44
CA PRO A 103 13.48 19.23 -15.50
C PRO A 103 13.33 18.24 -16.66
N GLY A 104 14.08 17.13 -16.72
CA GLY A 104 14.25 16.35 -17.94
C GLY A 104 14.79 17.22 -19.08
N LEU A 105 14.10 17.24 -20.22
CA LEU A 105 14.45 18.10 -21.37
C LEU A 105 13.81 19.51 -21.30
N ALA A 106 13.10 19.82 -20.24
CA ALA A 106 12.32 21.05 -20.11
C ALA A 106 13.12 22.23 -19.54
N SER A 107 12.53 23.42 -19.55
CA SER A 107 13.09 24.66 -19.00
C SER A 107 11.98 25.56 -18.44
N PRO A 108 12.32 26.55 -17.59
CA PRO A 108 11.33 27.53 -17.14
C PRO A 108 10.65 28.21 -18.34
N LEU A 109 9.33 28.37 -18.27
CA LEU A 109 8.51 28.97 -19.33
C LEU A 109 9.00 30.38 -19.67
N GLU A 110 9.46 31.14 -18.66
CA GLU A 110 10.05 32.47 -18.84
C GLU A 110 11.21 32.48 -19.86
N MET A 111 12.01 31.40 -19.93
CA MET A 111 13.11 31.30 -20.89
C MET A 111 12.63 31.33 -22.35
N PHE A 112 11.43 30.80 -22.61
CA PHE A 112 10.81 30.80 -23.94
C PHE A 112 10.08 32.12 -24.24
N LEU A 113 9.53 32.76 -23.21
CA LEU A 113 8.84 34.05 -23.33
C LEU A 113 9.84 35.20 -23.57
N ALA A 114 10.97 35.19 -22.87
CA ALA A 114 12.03 36.20 -22.98
C ALA A 114 12.98 35.98 -24.17
N ALA A 115 12.88 34.84 -24.87
CA ALA A 115 13.73 34.53 -26.01
C ALA A 115 13.53 35.54 -27.16
N SER A 116 14.63 35.98 -27.78
CA SER A 116 14.59 36.94 -28.90
C SER A 116 13.78 36.43 -30.10
N ARG A 117 13.72 35.11 -30.29
CA ARG A 117 12.84 34.45 -31.25
C ARG A 117 11.86 33.56 -30.48
N LYS A 118 10.57 33.87 -30.56
CA LYS A 118 9.51 33.07 -29.94
C LYS A 118 9.52 31.63 -30.47
N HIS A 119 9.30 30.67 -29.57
CA HIS A 119 9.08 29.27 -29.91
C HIS A 119 7.89 29.11 -30.87
N GLU A 120 7.91 28.10 -31.74
CA GLU A 120 6.90 27.92 -32.79
C GLU A 120 5.47 27.88 -32.24
N LEU A 121 5.23 27.09 -31.17
CA LEU A 121 3.90 27.01 -30.54
C LEU A 121 3.42 28.34 -29.96
N LEU A 122 4.31 29.12 -29.33
CA LEU A 122 3.96 30.43 -28.77
C LEU A 122 3.72 31.45 -29.89
N ALA A 123 4.49 31.39 -30.97
CA ALA A 123 4.29 32.23 -32.15
C ALA A 123 2.97 31.91 -32.88
N GLN A 124 2.51 30.66 -32.80
CA GLN A 124 1.31 30.16 -33.46
C GLN A 124 0.11 30.01 -32.52
N VAL A 125 0.13 30.53 -31.28
CA VAL A 125 -0.92 30.28 -30.26
C VAL A 125 -2.34 30.70 -30.66
N ARG A 126 -2.46 31.53 -31.70
CA ARG A 126 -3.75 31.93 -32.30
C ARG A 126 -4.34 30.87 -33.22
N GLN A 127 -3.55 29.88 -33.64
CA GLN A 127 -4.01 28.76 -34.47
C GLN A 127 -4.68 27.69 -33.58
N PRO A 128 -5.77 27.03 -34.05
CA PRO A 128 -6.50 26.06 -33.24
C PRO A 128 -5.63 24.96 -32.63
N ARG A 129 -4.66 24.42 -33.38
CA ARG A 129 -3.74 23.38 -32.88
C ARG A 129 -2.93 23.85 -31.68
N ALA A 130 -2.19 24.95 -31.82
CA ALA A 130 -1.34 25.46 -30.75
C ALA A 130 -2.19 25.95 -29.57
N ARG A 131 -3.35 26.55 -29.83
CA ARG A 131 -4.31 26.98 -28.80
C ARG A 131 -4.85 25.82 -27.97
N ARG A 132 -5.18 24.69 -28.62
CA ARG A 132 -5.60 23.44 -27.96
C ARG A 132 -4.51 22.89 -27.04
N ILE A 133 -3.25 22.88 -27.50
CA ILE A 133 -2.11 22.44 -26.69
C ILE A 133 -1.91 23.37 -25.49
N MET A 134 -2.02 24.69 -25.68
CA MET A 134 -1.89 25.66 -24.58
C MET A 134 -3.01 25.52 -23.56
N TRP A 135 -4.27 25.31 -23.98
CA TRP A 135 -5.34 24.99 -23.04
C TRP A 135 -5.16 23.64 -22.35
N GLY A 136 -4.64 22.63 -23.04
CA GLY A 136 -4.23 21.38 -22.42
C GLY A 136 -3.13 21.58 -21.36
N ASN A 137 -2.22 22.52 -21.58
CA ASN A 137 -1.20 22.92 -20.61
C ASN A 137 -1.77 23.69 -19.42
N VAL A 138 -2.70 24.63 -19.64
CA VAL A 138 -3.45 25.29 -18.55
C VAL A 138 -4.25 24.26 -17.75
N ARG A 139 -4.86 23.27 -18.41
CA ARG A 139 -5.56 22.15 -17.76
C ARG A 139 -4.65 21.42 -16.77
N ARG A 140 -3.42 21.09 -17.16
CA ARG A 140 -2.42 20.46 -16.28
C ARG A 140 -2.11 21.33 -15.06
N LEU A 141 -1.98 22.65 -15.23
CA LEU A 141 -1.74 23.57 -14.11
C LEU A 141 -2.93 23.60 -13.13
N VAL A 142 -4.17 23.53 -13.65
CA VAL A 142 -5.37 23.43 -12.81
C VAL A 142 -5.38 22.10 -12.04
N GLU A 143 -5.07 20.98 -12.70
CA GLU A 143 -4.94 19.68 -12.01
C GLU A 143 -3.90 19.73 -10.90
N ALA A 144 -2.74 20.36 -11.15
CA ALA A 144 -1.68 20.50 -10.16
C ALA A 144 -2.08 21.40 -8.97
N LEU A 145 -2.75 22.53 -9.22
CA LEU A 145 -3.25 23.40 -8.14
C LEU A 145 -4.36 22.74 -7.34
N GLU A 146 -5.28 22.03 -7.98
CA GLU A 146 -6.34 21.31 -7.28
C GLU A 146 -5.76 20.20 -6.38
N LEU A 147 -4.72 19.49 -6.86
CA LEU A 147 -3.98 18.55 -6.02
C LEU A 147 -3.38 19.24 -4.79
N LEU A 148 -2.75 20.40 -4.95
CA LEU A 148 -2.20 21.19 -3.84
C LEU A 148 -3.30 21.65 -2.86
N HIS A 149 -4.40 22.19 -3.39
CA HIS A 149 -5.53 22.70 -2.61
C HIS A 149 -6.25 21.59 -1.85
N SER A 150 -6.34 20.39 -2.42
CA SER A 150 -6.87 19.20 -1.73
C SER A 150 -6.09 18.83 -0.46
N GLN A 151 -4.80 19.21 -0.38
CA GLN A 151 -3.97 19.04 0.81
C GLN A 151 -4.08 20.20 1.81
N GLY A 152 -4.93 21.19 1.51
CA GLY A 152 -5.06 22.43 2.27
C GLY A 152 -3.88 23.38 2.09
N ALA A 153 -3.13 23.26 0.98
CA ALA A 153 -1.96 24.09 0.70
C ALA A 153 -2.24 25.12 -0.42
N ILE A 154 -1.66 26.31 -0.29
CA ILE A 154 -1.68 27.37 -1.31
C ILE A 154 -0.28 27.57 -1.89
N HIS A 155 -0.18 27.86 -3.19
CA HIS A 155 1.10 27.94 -3.92
C HIS A 155 1.84 29.26 -3.67
N ARG A 156 1.13 30.39 -3.71
CA ARG A 156 1.64 31.77 -3.45
C ARG A 156 2.71 32.32 -4.41
N ASN A 157 3.26 31.51 -5.31
CA ASN A 157 4.33 31.91 -6.23
C ASN A 157 4.10 31.42 -7.68
N LEU A 158 2.86 31.50 -8.18
CA LEU A 158 2.54 30.97 -9.52
C LEU A 158 2.82 32.01 -10.61
N ASP A 159 3.96 31.87 -11.28
CA ASP A 159 4.43 32.74 -12.35
C ASP A 159 5.12 31.94 -13.49
N PRO A 160 5.62 32.58 -14.57
CA PRO A 160 6.33 31.88 -15.64
C PRO A 160 7.67 31.23 -15.24
N TRP A 161 8.28 31.58 -14.10
CA TRP A 161 9.46 30.87 -13.56
C TRP A 161 9.07 29.58 -12.85
N ALA A 162 7.89 29.54 -12.23
CA ALA A 162 7.32 28.38 -11.57
C ALA A 162 6.83 27.28 -12.54
N VAL A 163 6.69 27.57 -13.84
CA VAL A 163 6.27 26.59 -14.85
C VAL A 163 7.46 26.05 -15.64
N ILE A 164 7.63 24.74 -15.64
CA ILE A 164 8.66 24.03 -16.41
C ILE A 164 8.01 23.32 -17.61
N THR A 165 8.53 23.54 -18.82
CA THR A 165 8.01 22.99 -20.08
C THR A 165 9.11 22.80 -21.13
N SER A 166 8.95 21.84 -22.04
CA SER A 166 9.76 21.70 -23.25
C SER A 166 9.07 22.30 -24.48
N LEU A 167 7.82 22.76 -24.33
CA LEU A 167 6.93 23.19 -25.41
C LEU A 167 6.84 22.15 -26.53
N SER A 168 6.60 20.91 -26.13
CA SER A 168 6.39 19.80 -27.06
C SER A 168 5.05 19.89 -27.81
N ASP A 169 4.85 19.01 -28.80
CA ASP A 169 3.58 18.89 -29.52
C ASP A 169 2.43 18.30 -28.67
N GLU A 170 2.71 17.88 -27.45
CA GLU A 170 1.77 17.41 -26.44
C GLU A 170 1.84 18.29 -25.17
N PRO A 171 0.73 18.44 -24.40
CA PRO A 171 0.75 19.20 -23.16
C PRO A 171 1.71 18.63 -22.10
N ASP A 172 2.66 19.44 -21.63
CA ASP A 172 3.80 19.04 -20.79
C ASP A 172 4.10 20.00 -19.61
N PHE A 173 3.24 20.97 -19.33
CA PHE A 173 3.44 21.91 -18.22
C PHE A 173 3.53 21.18 -16.87
N ARG A 174 4.54 21.55 -16.08
CA ARG A 174 4.77 21.11 -14.69
C ARG A 174 5.05 22.30 -13.78
N ILE A 175 4.69 22.19 -12.51
CA ILE A 175 4.85 23.26 -11.51
C ILE A 175 6.05 23.00 -10.59
N THR A 176 6.76 24.08 -10.23
CA THR A 176 7.75 24.19 -9.16
C THR A 176 7.52 25.50 -8.39
N GLY A 177 8.40 25.86 -7.44
CA GLY A 177 8.34 27.15 -6.76
C GLY A 177 7.58 27.13 -5.42
N PHE A 178 7.78 26.07 -4.62
CA PHE A 178 7.05 25.83 -3.38
C PHE A 178 7.66 26.50 -2.13
N GLU A 179 8.68 27.34 -2.27
CA GLU A 179 9.37 28.03 -1.17
C GLU A 179 8.43 28.85 -0.26
N TRP A 180 7.36 29.38 -0.84
CA TRP A 180 6.37 30.19 -0.13
C TRP A 180 5.04 29.49 0.06
N SER A 181 4.94 28.23 -0.37
CA SER A 181 3.72 27.46 -0.20
C SER A 181 3.36 27.33 1.27
N MET A 182 2.07 27.43 1.58
CA MET A 182 1.59 27.49 2.96
C MET A 182 0.41 26.55 3.14
N ARG A 183 0.41 25.79 4.23
CA ARG A 183 -0.72 24.94 4.61
C ARG A 183 -1.63 25.71 5.58
N ILE A 184 -2.92 25.70 5.32
CA ILE A 184 -3.92 26.27 6.23
C ILE A 184 -4.15 25.23 7.34
N ALA A 185 -3.34 25.29 8.40
CA ALA A 185 -3.42 24.35 9.54
C ALA A 185 -3.79 25.02 10.87
N ALA A 186 -3.63 26.34 11.00
CA ALA A 186 -4.06 27.12 12.16
C ALA A 186 -4.34 28.56 11.75
N VAL A 187 -5.39 29.15 12.32
CA VAL A 187 -5.55 30.61 12.35
C VAL A 187 -4.89 31.01 13.66
N ASP A 188 -3.71 31.64 13.59
CA ASP A 188 -3.23 32.37 14.76
C ASP A 188 -4.33 33.34 15.18
N ALA A 189 -4.70 33.32 16.46
CA ALA A 189 -5.62 34.29 17.04
C ALA A 189 -4.95 35.68 17.08
N THR A 190 -4.68 36.27 15.92
CA THR A 190 -4.40 37.69 15.83
C THR A 190 -5.71 38.41 16.05
N GLU A 191 -5.74 39.22 17.12
CA GLU A 191 -6.86 40.03 17.55
C GLU A 191 -7.69 40.60 16.39
N ASN A 192 -9.01 40.46 16.51
CA ASN A 192 -10.03 41.02 15.61
C ASN A 192 -9.86 42.53 15.42
N LYS A 193 -8.99 42.95 14.49
CA LYS A 193 -9.10 44.26 13.86
C LYS A 193 -10.11 44.15 12.72
N LYS A 194 -11.22 44.89 12.86
CA LYS A 194 -12.26 45.05 11.86
C LYS A 194 -11.66 45.22 10.46
N ILE A 195 -11.75 44.17 9.65
CA ILE A 195 -11.30 44.18 8.26
C ILE A 195 -12.29 45.04 7.47
N LYS A 196 -11.85 46.25 7.08
CA LYS A 196 -12.40 46.94 5.92
C LYS A 196 -11.61 46.48 4.70
N ALA A 197 -12.30 46.11 3.63
CA ALA A 197 -11.67 45.72 2.36
C ALA A 197 -10.69 46.82 1.87
N PRO A 198 -9.38 46.55 1.77
CA PRO A 198 -8.43 47.47 1.17
C PRO A 198 -8.33 47.24 -0.35
N ARG A 199 -7.95 48.28 -1.09
CA ARG A 199 -7.74 48.28 -2.56
C ARG A 199 -6.35 47.81 -3.00
N VAL A 200 -5.58 47.16 -2.11
CA VAL A 200 -4.33 46.45 -2.41
C VAL A 200 -4.33 45.23 -1.49
N ASP A 201 -4.37 44.04 -2.07
CA ASP A 201 -4.76 42.80 -1.39
C ASP A 201 -3.50 42.07 -0.91
N ASP A 202 -3.13 42.26 0.37
CA ASP A 202 -1.99 41.57 1.05
C ASP A 202 -2.39 40.17 1.58
N SER A 203 -3.52 39.61 1.11
CA SER A 203 -4.06 38.33 1.59
C SER A 203 -3.81 37.18 0.60
N TYR A 204 -3.43 36.01 1.12
CA TYR A 204 -3.22 34.79 0.34
C TYR A 204 -4.35 33.78 0.59
N SER A 205 -4.87 33.16 -0.47
CA SER A 205 -6.00 32.21 -0.41
C SER A 205 -6.03 31.29 -1.63
N PHE A 206 -6.82 30.21 -1.60
CA PHE A 206 -7.06 29.36 -2.79
C PHE A 206 -7.58 30.18 -3.99
N ALA A 207 -8.46 31.16 -3.73
CA ALA A 207 -8.97 32.07 -4.75
C ALA A 207 -7.87 32.97 -5.35
N ARG A 208 -6.80 33.25 -4.60
CA ARG A 208 -5.64 33.99 -5.09
C ARG A 208 -4.82 33.15 -6.08
N ASP A 209 -4.56 31.89 -5.78
CA ASP A 209 -3.87 30.98 -6.70
C ASP A 209 -4.61 30.86 -8.05
N TRP A 210 -5.95 30.78 -8.03
CA TRP A 210 -6.76 30.79 -9.26
C TRP A 210 -6.64 32.10 -10.04
N ARG A 211 -6.56 33.23 -9.34
CA ARG A 211 -6.31 34.56 -9.93
C ARG A 211 -4.94 34.62 -10.61
N ASP A 212 -3.90 34.16 -9.92
CA ASP A 212 -2.52 34.16 -10.45
C ASP A 212 -2.42 33.20 -11.66
N LEU A 213 -3.11 32.05 -11.62
CA LEU A 213 -3.23 31.16 -12.78
C LEU A 213 -3.94 31.82 -13.97
N ALA A 214 -5.00 32.59 -13.74
CA ALA A 214 -5.70 33.30 -14.81
C ALA A 214 -4.80 34.33 -15.50
N HIS A 215 -3.95 35.02 -14.72
CA HIS A 215 -2.95 35.92 -15.28
C HIS A 215 -1.90 35.18 -16.11
N LEU A 216 -1.37 34.07 -15.61
CA LEU A 216 -0.43 33.21 -16.32
C LEU A 216 -1.04 32.66 -17.63
N ALA A 217 -2.28 32.19 -17.58
CA ALA A 217 -3.02 31.73 -18.76
C ALA A 217 -3.20 32.85 -19.78
N GLY A 218 -3.49 34.08 -19.33
CA GLY A 218 -3.55 35.26 -20.20
C GLY A 218 -2.24 35.53 -20.95
N ILE A 219 -1.09 35.39 -20.29
CA ILE A 219 0.24 35.52 -20.90
C ILE A 219 0.44 34.45 -21.99
N VAL A 220 0.20 33.18 -21.64
CA VAL A 220 0.45 32.04 -22.55
C VAL A 220 -0.51 32.04 -23.75
N LEU A 221 -1.75 32.48 -23.57
CA LEU A 221 -2.79 32.50 -24.61
C LEU A 221 -2.81 33.78 -25.46
N ASP A 222 -1.87 34.70 -25.21
CA ASP A 222 -1.78 36.02 -25.86
C ASP A 222 -3.07 36.85 -25.67
N ILE A 223 -3.61 36.87 -24.44
CA ILE A 223 -4.81 37.63 -24.06
C ILE A 223 -4.38 38.84 -23.19
N PRO A 224 -4.70 40.08 -23.61
CA PRO A 224 -4.25 41.27 -22.91
C PRO A 224 -4.96 41.46 -21.57
N SER A 225 -4.20 41.72 -20.50
CA SER A 225 -4.71 41.82 -19.13
C SER A 225 -5.66 43.00 -18.89
N ALA A 226 -5.37 44.16 -19.47
CA ALA A 226 -6.20 45.35 -19.28
C ALA A 226 -7.62 45.22 -19.89
N PRO A 227 -7.80 44.77 -21.15
CA PRO A 227 -9.13 44.47 -21.69
C PRO A 227 -9.84 43.31 -20.98
N LEU A 228 -9.10 42.31 -20.50
CA LEU A 228 -9.66 41.18 -19.76
C LEU A 228 -10.32 41.63 -18.45
N ALA A 229 -9.68 42.55 -17.73
CA ALA A 229 -10.16 43.12 -16.47
C ALA A 229 -11.31 44.14 -16.61
N ASP A 230 -11.56 44.68 -17.81
CA ASP A 230 -12.62 45.66 -18.05
C ASP A 230 -13.96 44.98 -18.37
N LEU A 231 -14.84 44.86 -17.37
CA LEU A 231 -16.18 44.26 -17.52
C LEU A 231 -17.11 45.01 -18.50
N ARG A 232 -16.78 46.24 -18.92
CA ARG A 232 -17.54 46.97 -19.95
C ARG A 232 -17.29 46.40 -21.34
N ILE A 233 -16.19 45.68 -21.55
CA ILE A 233 -15.87 45.01 -22.81
C ILE A 233 -16.56 43.65 -22.81
N VAL A 234 -17.43 43.43 -23.81
CA VAL A 234 -18.11 42.14 -24.02
C VAL A 234 -17.05 41.04 -24.24
N PRO A 235 -17.19 39.83 -23.66
CA PRO A 235 -16.18 38.78 -23.74
C PRO A 235 -15.64 38.49 -25.15
N SER A 236 -16.50 38.50 -26.18
CA SER A 236 -16.11 38.27 -27.58
C SER A 236 -15.25 39.38 -28.21
N ARG A 237 -15.05 40.51 -27.53
CA ARG A 237 -14.24 41.66 -27.99
C ARG A 237 -12.97 41.88 -27.17
N VAL A 238 -12.70 41.02 -26.18
CA VAL A 238 -11.50 41.15 -25.33
C VAL A 238 -10.23 40.79 -26.10
N ALA A 239 -10.29 39.74 -26.94
CA ALA A 239 -9.22 39.38 -27.88
C ALA A 239 -9.86 38.76 -29.13
N GLU A 240 -9.41 39.16 -30.33
CA GLU A 240 -10.00 38.74 -31.61
C GLU A 240 -9.91 37.22 -31.84
N HIS A 241 -8.90 36.58 -31.28
CA HIS A 241 -8.61 35.14 -31.44
C HIS A 241 -9.04 34.29 -30.24
N ALA A 242 -9.76 34.86 -29.26
CA ALA A 242 -10.27 34.14 -28.11
C ALA A 242 -11.81 34.09 -28.15
N SER A 243 -12.37 32.91 -27.87
CA SER A 243 -13.82 32.73 -27.76
C SER A 243 -14.39 33.41 -26.51
N ALA A 244 -15.68 33.70 -26.52
CA ALA A 244 -16.37 34.25 -25.34
C ALA A 244 -16.30 33.30 -24.12
N THR A 245 -16.24 31.99 -24.35
CA THR A 245 -16.15 30.96 -23.29
C THR A 245 -14.80 31.04 -22.56
N GLU A 246 -13.70 31.18 -23.32
CA GLU A 246 -12.36 31.37 -22.75
C GLU A 246 -12.28 32.60 -21.86
N ILE A 247 -12.80 33.73 -22.35
CA ILE A 247 -12.74 35.00 -21.62
C ILE A 247 -13.61 34.97 -20.36
N ARG A 248 -14.79 34.34 -20.41
CA ARG A 248 -15.64 34.16 -19.22
C ARG A 248 -14.94 33.33 -18.15
N LEU A 249 -14.32 32.21 -18.53
CA LEU A 249 -13.58 31.38 -17.58
C LEU A 249 -12.47 32.17 -16.88
N LEU A 250 -11.65 32.90 -17.65
CA LEU A 250 -10.59 33.74 -17.09
C LEU A 250 -11.15 34.83 -16.16
N ARG A 251 -12.28 35.46 -16.50
CA ARG A 251 -12.95 36.45 -15.63
C ARG A 251 -13.51 35.83 -14.35
N SER A 252 -14.08 34.62 -14.41
CA SER A 252 -14.52 33.89 -13.22
C SER A 252 -13.34 33.56 -12.30
N MET A 253 -12.22 33.09 -12.85
CA MET A 253 -11.00 32.82 -12.08
C MET A 253 -10.40 34.09 -11.46
N LEU A 254 -10.52 35.23 -12.14
CA LEU A 254 -10.14 36.54 -11.61
C LEU A 254 -11.07 37.08 -10.51
N GLY A 255 -12.20 36.40 -10.26
CA GLY A 255 -13.23 36.86 -9.32
C GLY A 255 -14.05 38.05 -9.84
N LEU A 256 -14.01 38.33 -11.15
CA LEU A 256 -14.75 39.43 -11.78
C LEU A 256 -16.18 39.04 -12.15
N GLU A 257 -16.41 37.76 -12.45
CA GLU A 257 -17.74 37.18 -12.66
C GLU A 257 -18.11 36.28 -11.47
N PRO A 258 -19.29 36.47 -10.85
CA PRO A 258 -19.69 35.69 -9.68
C PRO A 258 -20.00 34.24 -10.08
N VAL A 259 -19.52 33.30 -9.27
CA VAL A 259 -19.81 31.86 -9.38
C VAL A 259 -20.19 31.33 -8.00
N GLU A 260 -21.05 30.32 -7.95
CA GLU A 260 -21.47 29.72 -6.66
C GLU A 260 -20.29 29.08 -5.91
N ARG A 261 -19.41 28.39 -6.64
CA ARG A 261 -18.20 27.76 -6.13
C ARG A 261 -17.14 27.74 -7.22
N LEU A 262 -15.96 28.26 -6.92
CA LEU A 262 -14.78 28.23 -7.80
C LEU A 262 -13.80 27.19 -7.26
N ASP A 263 -13.70 26.05 -7.93
CA ASP A 263 -12.76 24.97 -7.63
C ASP A 263 -12.22 24.34 -8.92
N GLY A 264 -11.25 23.44 -8.78
CA GLY A 264 -10.65 22.75 -9.92
C GLY A 264 -11.67 21.98 -10.75
N GLU A 265 -12.69 21.36 -10.15
CA GLU A 265 -13.73 20.64 -10.90
C GLU A 265 -14.49 21.56 -11.86
N PHE A 266 -14.94 22.72 -11.37
CA PHE A 266 -15.58 23.74 -12.19
C PHE A 266 -14.65 24.21 -13.32
N ILE A 267 -13.40 24.55 -13.00
CA ILE A 267 -12.45 25.08 -13.97
C ILE A 267 -12.09 24.03 -15.03
N LEU A 268 -11.79 22.79 -14.63
CA LEU A 268 -11.44 21.69 -15.52
C LEU A 268 -12.56 21.40 -16.51
N LYS A 269 -13.81 21.31 -16.03
CA LYS A 269 -14.98 21.11 -16.90
C LYS A 269 -15.10 22.21 -17.95
N ARG A 270 -14.87 23.47 -17.58
CA ARG A 270 -14.88 24.60 -18.53
C ARG A 270 -13.72 24.56 -19.52
N ILE A 271 -12.53 24.12 -19.08
CA ILE A 271 -11.39 23.92 -19.97
C ILE A 271 -11.67 22.79 -20.96
N ASP A 272 -12.25 21.67 -20.52
CA ASP A 272 -12.61 20.56 -21.40
C ASP A 272 -13.64 21.03 -22.46
N GLU A 273 -14.67 21.80 -22.06
CA GLU A 273 -15.61 22.45 -22.99
C GLU A 273 -14.89 23.38 -24.01
N ILE A 274 -13.87 24.12 -23.58
CA ILE A 274 -13.05 24.97 -24.46
C ILE A 274 -12.21 24.13 -25.42
N ILE A 275 -11.54 23.08 -24.93
CA ILE A 275 -10.70 22.18 -25.73
C ILE A 275 -11.56 21.47 -26.78
N ASP A 276 -12.74 20.97 -26.39
CA ASP A 276 -13.70 20.34 -27.28
C ASP A 276 -14.23 21.34 -28.30
N GLY A 277 -14.53 22.58 -27.88
CA GLY A 277 -14.94 23.67 -28.77
C GLY A 277 -13.87 24.01 -29.82
N ILE A 278 -12.61 24.15 -29.41
CA ILE A 278 -11.47 24.40 -30.32
C ILE A 278 -11.26 23.20 -31.25
N SER A 279 -11.40 21.99 -30.72
CA SER A 279 -11.27 20.75 -31.49
C SER A 279 -12.40 20.61 -32.51
N ALA A 280 -13.63 20.98 -32.15
CA ALA A 280 -14.80 21.02 -33.02
C ALA A 280 -14.69 22.15 -34.06
N GLU A 281 -14.11 23.30 -33.74
CA GLU A 281 -13.82 24.36 -34.71
C GLU A 281 -12.74 23.91 -35.72
N ALA A 282 -11.72 23.20 -35.25
CA ALA A 282 -10.72 22.57 -36.10
C ALA A 282 -11.32 21.43 -36.96
N ALA A 283 -12.24 20.64 -36.39
CA ALA A 283 -12.87 19.47 -37.02
C ALA A 283 -14.10 19.81 -37.87
N GLY A 284 -14.73 20.96 -37.66
CA GLY A 284 -15.88 21.50 -38.39
C GLY A 284 -15.58 21.88 -39.84
N ARG A 285 -14.46 21.40 -40.35
CA ARG A 285 -14.14 21.22 -41.77
C ARG A 285 -13.62 19.78 -41.98
N ASP A 286 -14.51 18.80 -41.85
CA ASP A 286 -14.30 17.36 -42.17
C ASP A 286 -12.89 16.80 -41.85
N ALA A 287 -12.54 16.68 -40.56
CA ALA A 287 -11.27 16.06 -40.17
C ALA A 287 -11.32 14.52 -40.32
N ARG A 288 -10.96 14.01 -41.50
CA ARG A 288 -10.83 12.58 -41.83
C ARG A 288 -9.38 12.08 -41.67
N LEU A 289 -9.17 10.80 -41.38
CA LEU A 289 -7.88 10.11 -41.56
C LEU A 289 -7.55 10.08 -43.06
N CYS A 290 -6.37 10.53 -43.46
CA CYS A 290 -6.02 10.54 -44.89
C CYS A 290 -5.14 9.34 -45.26
N LEU A 291 -5.61 8.50 -46.17
CA LEU A 291 -4.85 7.39 -46.75
C LEU A 291 -4.53 7.69 -48.21
N SER A 292 -3.26 7.95 -48.49
CA SER A 292 -2.76 8.15 -49.84
C SER A 292 -2.50 6.82 -50.52
N VAL A 293 -3.13 6.57 -51.66
CA VAL A 293 -2.95 5.34 -52.45
C VAL A 293 -2.25 5.60 -53.77
N ARG A 294 -1.35 4.68 -54.14
CA ARG A 294 -0.79 4.64 -55.51
C ARG A 294 -1.62 3.67 -56.35
N LEU A 295 -2.38 4.21 -57.29
CA LEU A 295 -3.22 3.46 -58.22
C LEU A 295 -2.80 3.75 -59.68
N GLY A 296 -3.28 2.93 -60.61
CA GLY A 296 -3.03 3.09 -62.04
C GLY A 296 -1.95 2.16 -62.59
N THR A 297 -1.51 2.43 -63.82
CA THR A 297 -0.61 1.53 -64.58
C THR A 297 0.72 1.31 -63.85
N GLY A 298 1.06 0.04 -63.58
CA GLY A 298 2.26 -0.37 -62.85
C GLY A 298 2.14 -0.28 -61.32
N SER A 299 0.95 -0.07 -60.77
CA SER A 299 0.69 -0.20 -59.33
C SER A 299 0.37 -1.65 -58.93
N PRO A 300 1.15 -2.25 -58.01
CA PRO A 300 0.83 -3.57 -57.45
C PRO A 300 -0.52 -3.61 -56.73
N LEU A 301 -0.91 -2.50 -56.08
CA LEU A 301 -2.22 -2.38 -55.44
C LEU A 301 -3.37 -2.49 -56.44
N SER A 302 -3.25 -1.85 -57.61
CA SER A 302 -4.26 -1.93 -58.67
C SER A 302 -4.39 -3.34 -59.26
N GLU A 303 -3.27 -4.06 -59.41
CA GLU A 303 -3.30 -5.46 -59.83
C GLU A 303 -3.95 -6.37 -58.78
N ALA A 304 -3.70 -6.14 -57.49
CA ALA A 304 -4.31 -6.88 -56.39
C ALA A 304 -5.83 -6.67 -56.34
N ILE A 305 -6.29 -5.42 -56.45
CA ILE A 305 -7.71 -5.07 -56.50
C ILE A 305 -8.39 -5.72 -57.71
N ARG A 306 -7.79 -5.62 -58.90
CA ARG A 306 -8.32 -6.25 -60.13
C ARG A 306 -8.49 -7.76 -59.97
N ARG A 307 -7.55 -8.46 -59.35
CA ARG A 307 -7.68 -9.91 -59.08
C ARG A 307 -8.76 -10.20 -58.05
N ALA A 308 -8.82 -9.44 -56.95
CA ALA A 308 -9.80 -9.61 -55.88
C ALA A 308 -11.25 -9.24 -56.29
N SER A 309 -11.40 -8.41 -57.33
CA SER A 309 -12.68 -8.09 -57.95
C SER A 309 -13.06 -9.06 -59.09
N GLY A 310 -12.37 -10.20 -59.25
CA GLY A 310 -12.66 -11.15 -60.34
C GLY A 310 -12.34 -10.63 -61.75
N ASN A 311 -11.46 -9.62 -61.87
CA ASN A 311 -11.17 -8.84 -63.07
C ASN A 311 -12.32 -7.95 -63.57
N GLU A 312 -13.31 -7.64 -62.75
CA GLU A 312 -14.39 -6.71 -63.09
C GLU A 312 -13.98 -5.23 -63.07
N ILE A 313 -12.97 -4.87 -62.26
CA ILE A 313 -12.47 -3.49 -62.12
C ILE A 313 -11.10 -3.41 -62.80
N GLU A 314 -11.00 -2.58 -63.84
CA GLU A 314 -9.75 -2.44 -64.59
C GLU A 314 -8.74 -1.50 -63.93
N ILE A 315 -7.44 -1.67 -64.22
CA ILE A 315 -6.34 -0.91 -63.59
C ILE A 315 -6.46 0.60 -63.85
N THR A 316 -7.10 1.00 -64.95
CA THR A 316 -7.36 2.39 -65.32
C THR A 316 -8.55 3.02 -64.58
N GLU A 317 -9.37 2.21 -63.90
CA GLU A 317 -10.60 2.66 -63.23
C GLU A 317 -10.35 3.02 -61.75
N GLU A 318 -9.50 4.02 -61.51
CA GLU A 318 -9.04 4.42 -60.17
C GLU A 318 -10.18 4.73 -59.17
N ILE A 319 -11.27 5.33 -59.64
CA ILE A 319 -12.43 5.66 -58.79
C ILE A 319 -13.15 4.39 -58.31
N GLN A 320 -13.29 3.40 -59.18
CA GLN A 320 -13.92 2.12 -58.81
C GLN A 320 -13.02 1.30 -57.90
N GLN A 321 -11.69 1.40 -58.08
CA GLN A 321 -10.73 0.79 -57.16
C GLN A 321 -10.80 1.41 -55.75
N ILE A 322 -10.95 2.73 -55.62
CA ILE A 322 -11.14 3.37 -54.31
C ILE A 322 -12.45 2.92 -53.65
N ARG A 323 -13.55 2.83 -54.42
CA ARG A 323 -14.83 2.30 -53.91
C ARG A 323 -14.71 0.86 -53.43
N PHE A 324 -14.03 0.01 -54.21
CA PHE A 324 -13.74 -1.36 -53.80
C PHE A 324 -13.02 -1.42 -52.45
N MET A 325 -12.00 -0.58 -52.24
CA MET A 325 -11.27 -0.54 -50.96
C MET A 325 -12.18 -0.16 -49.79
N LEU A 326 -13.08 0.82 -49.96
CA LEU A 326 -14.02 1.23 -48.91
C LEU A 326 -15.04 0.12 -48.61
N ASP A 327 -15.59 -0.52 -49.64
CA ASP A 327 -16.54 -1.63 -49.48
C ASP A 327 -15.89 -2.86 -48.83
N ASP A 328 -14.63 -3.13 -49.19
CA ASP A 328 -13.85 -4.24 -48.65
C ASP A 328 -13.53 -4.07 -47.16
N LEU A 329 -13.25 -2.84 -46.72
CA LEU A 329 -13.00 -2.49 -45.32
C LEU A 329 -14.27 -2.48 -44.45
N GLY A 330 -15.45 -2.34 -45.05
CA GLY A 330 -16.72 -2.27 -44.34
C GLY A 330 -16.82 -1.09 -43.37
N ARG A 331 -17.74 -1.15 -42.40
CA ARG A 331 -18.01 -0.03 -41.46
C ARG A 331 -16.93 0.16 -40.39
N HIS A 332 -16.20 -0.91 -40.06
CA HIS A 332 -15.16 -0.91 -39.03
C HIS A 332 -13.93 -1.67 -39.55
N GLY A 333 -13.06 -0.99 -40.28
CA GLY A 333 -11.81 -1.58 -40.74
C GLY A 333 -10.86 -1.87 -39.56
N GLN A 334 -10.14 -2.98 -39.59
CA GLN A 334 -9.15 -3.31 -38.54
C GLN A 334 -7.74 -2.90 -38.95
N LEU A 335 -7.11 -2.02 -38.18
CA LEU A 335 -5.68 -1.75 -38.26
C LEU A 335 -4.95 -2.78 -37.40
N VAL A 336 -4.02 -3.52 -38.00
CA VAL A 336 -3.27 -4.59 -37.34
C VAL A 336 -1.78 -4.30 -37.45
N ALA A 337 -1.07 -4.43 -36.33
CA ALA A 337 0.39 -4.46 -36.31
C ALA A 337 0.86 -5.90 -36.48
N VAL A 338 1.87 -6.10 -37.31
CA VAL A 338 2.44 -7.41 -37.66
C VAL A 338 3.94 -7.36 -37.43
N ARG A 339 4.48 -8.35 -36.73
CA ARG A 339 5.92 -8.47 -36.46
C ARG A 339 6.66 -8.84 -37.73
N ASP A 340 7.61 -8.02 -38.15
CA ASP A 340 8.52 -8.35 -39.24
C ASP A 340 9.74 -9.11 -38.69
N ASN A 341 10.06 -10.28 -39.26
CA ASN A 341 11.21 -11.08 -38.80
C ASN A 341 12.55 -10.49 -39.28
N SER A 342 12.54 -9.50 -40.17
CA SER A 342 13.73 -8.90 -40.78
C SER A 342 14.13 -7.54 -40.19
N THR A 343 13.22 -6.85 -39.50
CA THR A 343 13.43 -5.54 -38.86
C THR A 343 12.88 -5.55 -37.44
N ALA A 344 13.42 -4.72 -36.53
CA ALA A 344 12.93 -4.64 -35.15
C ALA A 344 11.61 -3.85 -34.99
N GLU A 345 11.07 -3.30 -36.08
CA GLU A 345 9.87 -2.45 -36.10
C GLU A 345 8.64 -3.23 -36.55
N ALA A 346 7.46 -2.90 -36.00
CA ALA A 346 6.20 -3.50 -36.42
C ALA A 346 5.72 -2.90 -37.76
N ARG A 347 5.24 -3.75 -38.66
CA ARG A 347 4.59 -3.35 -39.91
C ARG A 347 3.09 -3.19 -39.70
N PHE A 348 2.50 -2.13 -40.25
CA PHE A 348 1.07 -1.88 -40.12
C PHE A 348 0.30 -2.29 -41.37
N VAL A 349 -0.84 -2.96 -41.17
CA VAL A 349 -1.76 -3.36 -42.24
C VAL A 349 -3.20 -3.03 -41.88
N LEU A 350 -3.99 -2.65 -42.87
CA LEU A 350 -5.43 -2.47 -42.73
C LEU A 350 -6.12 -3.70 -43.33
N VAL A 351 -6.83 -4.46 -42.51
CA VAL A 351 -7.45 -5.74 -42.90
C VAL A 351 -8.86 -5.47 -43.41
N GLY A 352 -9.10 -5.78 -44.69
CA GLY A 352 -10.42 -5.86 -45.30
C GLY A 352 -10.91 -7.30 -45.42
N ASN A 353 -12.12 -7.48 -45.94
CA ASN A 353 -12.77 -8.78 -46.08
C ASN A 353 -12.11 -9.67 -47.15
N ARG A 354 -11.48 -9.07 -48.17
CA ARG A 354 -10.85 -9.74 -49.32
C ARG A 354 -9.38 -9.41 -49.48
N LEU A 355 -8.94 -8.23 -49.06
CA LEU A 355 -7.54 -7.80 -49.17
C LEU A 355 -7.02 -7.24 -47.84
N THR A 356 -5.71 -7.39 -47.63
CA THR A 356 -4.97 -6.77 -46.52
C THR A 356 -4.05 -5.68 -47.06
N TYR A 357 -4.36 -4.42 -46.76
CA TYR A 357 -3.66 -3.25 -47.31
C TYR A 357 -2.42 -2.90 -46.47
N ARG A 358 -1.23 -2.83 -47.09
CA ARG A 358 0.01 -2.49 -46.38
C ARG A 358 0.19 -0.98 -46.25
N LEU A 359 0.38 -0.52 -45.01
CA LEU A 359 0.55 0.90 -44.71
C LEU A 359 2.02 1.27 -44.48
N ALA A 360 2.37 2.49 -44.89
CA ALA A 360 3.67 3.11 -44.66
C ALA A 360 3.48 4.61 -44.31
N PRO A 361 4.44 5.26 -43.63
CA PRO A 361 4.35 6.70 -43.39
C PRO A 361 4.43 7.46 -44.72
N TYR A 362 3.53 8.42 -44.92
CA TYR A 362 3.48 9.17 -46.17
C TYR A 362 4.68 10.10 -46.29
N ARG A 363 5.31 10.10 -47.47
CA ARG A 363 6.41 11.00 -47.82
C ARG A 363 6.04 11.79 -49.07
N ARG A 364 6.16 13.12 -49.01
CA ARG A 364 5.88 13.98 -50.15
C ARG A 364 6.86 13.68 -51.30
N PRO A 365 6.39 13.38 -52.52
CA PRO A 365 7.25 13.18 -53.68
C PRO A 365 8.18 14.37 -53.93
N GLY A 366 9.49 14.12 -54.04
CA GLY A 366 10.51 15.15 -54.25
C GLY A 366 10.96 15.93 -53.01
N SER A 367 10.45 15.62 -51.80
CA SER A 367 10.88 16.25 -50.54
C SER A 367 12.07 15.51 -49.88
N THR A 368 12.94 16.27 -49.22
CA THR A 368 14.01 15.76 -48.33
C THR A 368 13.50 15.44 -46.92
N GLU A 369 12.26 15.79 -46.57
CA GLU A 369 11.64 15.46 -45.29
C GLU A 369 11.45 13.95 -45.13
N SER A 370 11.65 13.45 -43.91
CA SER A 370 11.29 12.07 -43.53
C SER A 370 9.77 11.90 -43.56
N GLY A 371 9.29 10.72 -43.96
CA GLY A 371 7.87 10.40 -43.91
C GLY A 371 7.36 10.45 -42.47
N ASN A 372 6.12 10.90 -42.27
CA ASN A 372 5.47 10.93 -40.96
C ASN A 372 4.09 10.26 -41.03
N TRP A 373 3.57 9.85 -39.88
CA TRP A 373 2.25 9.22 -39.76
C TRP A 373 1.12 10.26 -39.60
N GLU A 374 1.32 11.49 -40.08
CA GLU A 374 0.21 12.43 -40.24
C GLU A 374 -0.74 11.91 -41.34
N PHE A 375 -0.18 11.31 -42.40
CA PHE A 375 -0.88 10.64 -43.50
C PHE A 375 -0.34 9.21 -43.62
N ALA A 376 -1.19 8.24 -43.95
CA ALA A 376 -0.74 6.91 -44.31
C ALA A 376 -0.59 6.81 -45.84
N TYR A 377 0.29 5.92 -46.28
CA TYR A 377 0.52 5.59 -47.68
C TYR A 377 0.34 4.10 -47.92
N CYS A 378 -0.32 3.73 -49.01
CA CYS A 378 -0.50 2.35 -49.43
C CYS A 378 -0.22 2.19 -50.93
N GLU A 379 0.61 1.20 -51.28
CA GLU A 379 0.93 0.85 -52.66
C GLU A 379 0.89 -0.66 -52.95
N ARG A 380 0.59 -1.47 -51.93
CA ARG A 380 0.55 -2.94 -52.01
C ARG A 380 -0.55 -3.48 -51.08
N ALA A 381 -1.17 -4.57 -51.50
CA ALA A 381 -2.07 -5.36 -50.68
C ALA A 381 -1.73 -6.85 -50.81
N ASP A 382 -1.96 -7.60 -49.73
CA ASP A 382 -1.84 -9.05 -49.67
C ASP A 382 -3.23 -9.70 -49.80
N GLY A 383 -3.29 -10.89 -50.40
CA GLY A 383 -4.54 -11.65 -50.55
C GLY A 383 -4.91 -12.50 -49.34
N ASP A 384 -3.94 -12.78 -48.46
CA ASP A 384 -4.14 -13.55 -47.24
C ASP A 384 -4.10 -12.61 -46.01
N PRO A 385 -4.92 -12.87 -44.97
CA PRO A 385 -4.82 -12.15 -43.71
C PRO A 385 -3.49 -12.47 -42.98
N PRO A 386 -3.01 -11.57 -42.10
CA PRO A 386 -1.80 -11.83 -41.33
C PRO A 386 -1.97 -13.07 -40.44
N HIS A 387 -0.92 -13.89 -40.33
CA HIS A 387 -0.97 -15.11 -39.52
C HIS A 387 -1.11 -14.74 -38.02
N PRO A 388 -2.01 -15.38 -37.24
CA PRO A 388 -2.28 -14.99 -35.85
C PRO A 388 -1.03 -14.88 -34.97
N ALA A 389 -0.08 -15.82 -35.10
CA ALA A 389 1.18 -15.80 -34.35
C ALA A 389 2.13 -14.63 -34.68
N THR A 390 1.88 -13.88 -35.75
CA THR A 390 2.66 -12.69 -36.14
C THR A 390 1.96 -11.39 -35.79
N ILE A 391 0.69 -11.47 -35.37
CA ILE A 391 -0.09 -10.31 -34.97
C ILE A 391 0.41 -9.82 -33.62
N VAL A 392 0.61 -8.52 -33.59
CA VAL A 392 1.20 -7.79 -32.47
C VAL A 392 0.13 -7.10 -31.62
N GLY A 393 -0.93 -6.65 -32.28
CA GLY A 393 -2.03 -5.91 -31.70
C GLY A 393 -2.90 -5.36 -32.82
N ASP A 394 -4.13 -5.01 -32.48
CA ASP A 394 -5.13 -4.50 -33.42
C ASP A 394 -5.88 -3.29 -32.85
N THR A 395 -6.45 -2.48 -33.73
CA THR A 395 -7.26 -1.32 -33.37
C THR A 395 -8.32 -1.10 -34.44
N ALA A 396 -9.57 -0.96 -34.02
CA ALA A 396 -10.66 -0.65 -34.95
C ALA A 396 -10.57 0.80 -35.45
N ILE A 397 -10.80 0.99 -36.74
CA ILE A 397 -10.91 2.30 -37.40
C ILE A 397 -12.33 2.45 -37.94
N ASP A 398 -12.93 3.61 -37.68
CA ASP A 398 -14.17 4.01 -38.33
C ASP A 398 -13.87 4.38 -39.80
N THR A 399 -14.37 3.56 -40.72
CA THR A 399 -14.13 3.74 -42.16
C THR A 399 -14.84 4.98 -42.70
N ASP A 400 -15.92 5.46 -42.04
CA ASP A 400 -16.60 6.70 -42.43
C ASP A 400 -15.72 7.94 -42.13
N ALA A 401 -14.76 7.81 -41.22
CA ALA A 401 -13.74 8.82 -40.93
C ALA A 401 -12.49 8.70 -41.83
N LEU A 402 -12.45 7.77 -42.80
CA LEU A 402 -11.30 7.52 -43.68
C LEU A 402 -11.47 8.21 -45.05
N ASP A 403 -10.54 9.07 -45.44
CA ASP A 403 -10.44 9.70 -46.76
C ASP A 403 -9.31 9.05 -47.58
N ILE A 404 -9.69 8.14 -48.49
CA ILE A 404 -8.77 7.49 -49.42
C ILE A 404 -8.59 8.39 -50.65
N VAL A 405 -7.37 8.88 -50.86
CA VAL A 405 -7.04 9.83 -51.93
C VAL A 405 -5.89 9.32 -52.78
N ARG A 406 -5.87 9.70 -54.06
CA ARG A 406 -4.74 9.36 -54.94
C ARG A 406 -3.48 10.10 -54.52
N ASN A 407 -2.33 9.48 -54.70
CA ASN A 407 -1.03 10.06 -54.33
C ASN A 407 -0.77 11.45 -54.95
N VAL A 408 -1.25 11.69 -56.17
CA VAL A 408 -1.14 12.99 -56.86
C VAL A 408 -1.98 14.06 -56.16
N ASP A 409 -3.21 13.71 -55.76
CA ASP A 409 -4.14 14.62 -55.06
C ASP A 409 -3.69 14.88 -53.62
N ALA A 410 -3.15 13.86 -52.95
CA ALA A 410 -2.50 13.97 -51.65
C ALA A 410 -1.36 14.99 -51.71
N THR A 411 -0.48 14.92 -52.71
CA THR A 411 0.66 15.82 -52.87
C THR A 411 0.25 17.30 -53.03
N GLN A 412 -0.86 17.57 -53.70
CA GLN A 412 -1.38 18.93 -53.91
C GLN A 412 -2.14 19.49 -52.70
N SER A 413 -2.89 18.62 -52.00
CA SER A 413 -3.72 19.01 -50.85
C SER A 413 -2.96 19.00 -49.51
N PHE A 414 -1.82 18.33 -49.44
CA PHE A 414 -1.01 18.15 -48.24
C PHE A 414 -0.73 19.45 -47.46
N PRO A 415 -0.26 20.55 -48.08
CA PRO A 415 0.03 21.78 -47.34
C PRO A 415 -1.22 22.45 -46.73
N ARG A 416 -2.41 22.20 -47.29
CA ARG A 416 -3.68 22.81 -46.85
C ARG A 416 -4.38 22.00 -45.74
N ARG A 417 -4.14 20.69 -45.73
CA ARG A 417 -4.73 19.71 -44.80
C ARG A 417 -3.88 19.44 -43.55
N ARG A 418 -2.60 19.82 -43.56
CA ARG A 418 -1.68 19.69 -42.42
C ARG A 418 -2.27 20.31 -41.15
N GLY A 419 -2.29 19.55 -40.06
CA GLY A 419 -2.87 19.95 -38.77
C GLY A 419 -4.40 20.08 -38.72
N LYS A 420 -5.12 19.67 -39.78
CA LYS A 420 -6.60 19.68 -39.87
C LYS A 420 -7.22 18.28 -40.08
N VAL A 421 -6.39 17.24 -40.13
CA VAL A 421 -6.79 15.84 -40.28
C VAL A 421 -6.43 15.05 -39.02
N GLN A 422 -7.09 13.91 -38.80
CA GLN A 422 -6.70 12.97 -37.74
C GLN A 422 -5.35 12.32 -38.08
N ARG A 423 -4.56 11.98 -37.04
CA ARG A 423 -3.21 11.40 -37.21
C ARG A 423 -3.26 9.88 -37.20
N TRP A 424 -2.64 9.24 -38.18
CA TRP A 424 -2.41 7.79 -38.15
C TRP A 424 -1.47 7.38 -37.03
N GLU A 425 -0.58 8.27 -36.59
CA GLU A 425 0.37 8.03 -35.51
C GLU A 425 -0.32 7.58 -34.21
N ASP A 426 -1.46 8.19 -33.87
CA ASP A 426 -2.20 7.86 -32.65
C ASP A 426 -2.83 6.46 -32.73
N TYR A 427 -3.28 6.06 -33.91
CA TYR A 427 -3.80 4.72 -34.16
C TYR A 427 -2.67 3.69 -34.15
N THR A 428 -1.55 3.95 -34.85
CA THR A 428 -0.39 3.05 -34.86
C THR A 428 0.22 2.84 -33.47
N ARG A 429 0.29 3.91 -32.64
CA ARG A 429 0.76 3.82 -31.24
C ARG A 429 -0.18 2.94 -30.40
N ARG A 430 -1.50 3.11 -30.52
CA ARG A 430 -2.49 2.26 -29.83
C ARG A 430 -2.37 0.79 -30.24
N THR A 431 -2.18 0.53 -31.53
CA THR A 431 -2.05 -0.83 -32.07
C THR A 431 -0.77 -1.54 -31.61
N VAL A 432 0.33 -0.80 -31.40
CA VAL A 432 1.64 -1.36 -30.98
C VAL A 432 1.86 -1.28 -29.46
N ALA A 433 1.00 -0.58 -28.70
CA ALA A 433 1.12 -0.48 -27.24
C ALA A 433 1.21 -1.85 -26.55
N GLY A 434 0.67 -2.92 -27.15
CA GLY A 434 0.81 -4.30 -26.68
C GLY A 434 2.21 -4.94 -26.80
N LEU A 435 3.18 -4.34 -27.51
CA LEU A 435 4.57 -4.85 -27.62
C LEU A 435 5.54 -4.30 -26.59
N ALA A 436 5.21 -3.20 -25.92
CA ALA A 436 6.14 -2.61 -24.99
C ALA A 436 6.43 -3.63 -23.88
N ARG A 437 7.68 -4.09 -23.77
CA ARG A 437 8.09 -4.83 -22.58
C ARG A 437 7.75 -3.96 -21.39
N LYS A 438 6.99 -4.52 -20.45
CA LYS A 438 6.59 -3.81 -19.25
C LYS A 438 7.80 -3.20 -18.57
N SER A 439 7.64 -1.96 -18.13
CA SER A 439 8.56 -1.32 -17.23
C SER A 439 8.66 -2.10 -15.91
N ASP A 440 9.74 -1.89 -15.15
CA ASP A 440 9.85 -2.46 -13.80
C ASP A 440 8.69 -2.01 -12.89
N LEU A 441 8.16 -0.80 -13.10
CA LEU A 441 7.05 -0.24 -12.32
C LEU A 441 5.73 -0.99 -12.59
N GLU A 442 5.44 -1.27 -13.86
CA GLU A 442 4.26 -2.07 -14.25
C GLU A 442 4.36 -3.49 -13.70
N ARG A 443 5.53 -4.14 -13.79
CA ARG A 443 5.74 -5.47 -13.18
C ARG A 443 5.55 -5.47 -11.66
N MET A 444 6.02 -4.43 -10.99
CA MET A 444 5.83 -4.30 -9.54
C MET A 444 4.35 -4.17 -9.18
N HIS A 445 3.60 -3.32 -9.89
CA HIS A 445 2.14 -3.21 -9.73
C HIS A 445 1.43 -4.56 -9.92
N GLN A 446 1.79 -5.29 -10.99
CA GLN A 446 1.24 -6.60 -11.28
C GLN A 446 1.55 -7.65 -10.22
N SER A 447 2.69 -7.55 -9.54
CA SER A 447 3.04 -8.46 -8.45
C SER A 447 2.05 -8.35 -7.29
N PHE A 448 1.60 -7.14 -6.94
CA PHE A 448 0.53 -6.93 -5.95
C PHE A 448 -0.82 -7.43 -6.44
N ALA A 449 -1.14 -7.20 -7.72
CA ALA A 449 -2.39 -7.68 -8.32
C ALA A 449 -2.46 -9.22 -8.31
N LEU A 450 -1.36 -9.90 -8.65
CA LEU A 450 -1.27 -11.37 -8.63
C LEU A 450 -1.50 -11.91 -7.21
N LEU A 451 -0.87 -11.34 -6.19
CA LEU A 451 -1.11 -11.75 -4.80
C LEU A 451 -2.58 -11.61 -4.39
N LEU A 452 -3.22 -10.49 -4.76
CA LEU A 452 -4.63 -10.28 -4.48
C LEU A 452 -5.53 -11.32 -5.19
N ILE A 453 -5.22 -11.67 -6.44
CA ILE A 453 -5.93 -12.72 -7.17
C ILE A 453 -5.79 -14.07 -6.46
N LEU A 454 -4.58 -14.43 -6.00
CA LEU A 454 -4.35 -15.69 -5.30
C LEU A 454 -5.11 -15.76 -3.97
N GLU A 455 -5.16 -14.68 -3.20
CA GLU A 455 -5.96 -14.62 -1.98
C GLU A 455 -7.47 -14.74 -2.27
N MET A 456 -7.95 -14.06 -3.31
CA MET A 456 -9.33 -14.22 -3.78
C MET A 456 -9.61 -15.65 -4.24
N ALA A 457 -8.61 -16.36 -4.80
CA ALA A 457 -8.75 -17.76 -5.19
C ALA A 457 -9.00 -18.66 -3.98
N TYR A 458 -8.25 -18.48 -2.89
CA TYR A 458 -8.49 -19.21 -1.64
C TYR A 458 -9.86 -18.89 -1.06
N ALA A 459 -10.26 -17.61 -1.02
CA ALA A 459 -11.59 -17.21 -0.56
C ALA A 459 -12.71 -17.76 -1.44
N ALA A 460 -12.53 -17.76 -2.76
CA ALA A 460 -13.45 -18.40 -3.68
C ALA A 460 -13.54 -19.89 -3.39
N ALA A 461 -12.43 -20.59 -3.12
CA ALA A 461 -12.44 -22.01 -2.79
C ALA A 461 -13.28 -22.35 -1.53
N ASP A 462 -13.42 -21.42 -0.59
CA ASP A 462 -14.21 -21.57 0.65
C ASP A 462 -15.71 -21.29 0.47
N ILE A 463 -16.18 -21.15 -0.77
CA ILE A 463 -17.61 -21.15 -1.11
C ILE A 463 -17.99 -22.57 -1.53
N PHE A 464 -18.84 -23.24 -0.75
CA PHE A 464 -19.13 -24.66 -0.89
C PHE A 464 -20.44 -24.91 -1.64
N PRO A 465 -20.42 -25.68 -2.75
CA PRO A 465 -21.62 -26.05 -3.48
C PRO A 465 -22.46 -27.05 -2.66
N VAL A 466 -23.75 -26.75 -2.46
CA VAL A 466 -24.66 -27.56 -1.65
C VAL A 466 -26.03 -27.75 -2.32
N GLU A 467 -26.73 -28.80 -1.92
CA GLU A 467 -28.12 -29.07 -2.31
C GLU A 467 -29.01 -29.16 -1.07
N ILE A 468 -30.17 -28.50 -1.12
CA ILE A 468 -31.19 -28.47 -0.07
C ILE A 468 -32.10 -29.67 -0.25
N ILE A 469 -31.99 -30.64 0.67
CA ILE A 469 -32.76 -31.89 0.65
C ILE A 469 -34.14 -31.71 1.30
N SER A 470 -34.24 -30.98 2.40
CA SER A 470 -35.52 -30.72 3.06
C SER A 470 -35.55 -29.43 3.86
N ARG A 471 -36.76 -28.96 4.16
CA ARG A 471 -37.07 -27.77 4.94
C ARG A 471 -38.10 -28.14 6.00
N SER A 472 -37.88 -27.79 7.26
CA SER A 472 -38.78 -28.14 8.37
C SER A 472 -38.84 -27.06 9.43
N ASN A 473 -40.01 -26.88 10.08
CA ASN A 473 -40.14 -26.03 11.26
C ASN A 473 -39.48 -26.73 12.46
N ALA A 474 -38.51 -26.06 13.09
CA ALA A 474 -37.70 -26.64 14.16
C ALA A 474 -38.37 -26.49 15.54
N GLY A 475 -39.59 -27.03 15.74
CA GLY A 475 -40.25 -27.27 17.05
C GLY A 475 -40.49 -26.10 18.04
N ARG A 476 -39.76 -24.99 17.95
CA ARG A 476 -39.87 -23.72 18.68
C ARG A 476 -40.40 -22.66 17.71
N SER A 477 -41.29 -21.79 18.16
CA SER A 477 -42.21 -21.01 17.32
C SER A 477 -41.59 -20.02 16.32
N ASP A 478 -40.27 -19.86 16.26
CA ASP A 478 -39.56 -18.94 15.35
C ASP A 478 -38.29 -19.52 14.68
N GLN A 479 -37.96 -20.81 14.87
CA GLN A 479 -36.78 -21.43 14.27
C GLN A 479 -37.13 -22.34 13.09
N GLN A 480 -36.44 -22.14 11.96
CA GLN A 480 -36.51 -22.93 10.74
C GLN A 480 -35.28 -23.83 10.63
N ALA A 481 -35.42 -25.02 10.07
CA ALA A 481 -34.32 -25.94 9.81
C ALA A 481 -34.24 -26.33 8.33
N ILE A 482 -33.02 -26.42 7.80
CA ILE A 482 -32.71 -26.94 6.46
C ILE A 482 -31.72 -28.09 6.56
N ARG A 483 -31.85 -29.05 5.65
CA ARG A 483 -30.90 -30.16 5.49
C ARG A 483 -30.16 -30.01 4.18
N LEU A 484 -28.84 -30.05 4.25
CA LEU A 484 -27.94 -29.82 3.13
C LEU A 484 -27.07 -31.04 2.86
N VAL A 485 -26.76 -31.29 1.59
CA VAL A 485 -25.74 -32.26 1.16
C VAL A 485 -24.72 -31.54 0.28
N SER A 486 -23.44 -31.93 0.36
CA SER A 486 -22.39 -31.37 -0.49
C SER A 486 -22.58 -31.84 -1.93
N ARG A 487 -22.52 -30.91 -2.89
CA ARG A 487 -22.67 -31.19 -4.32
C ARG A 487 -21.30 -31.21 -5.00
N HIS A 488 -21.11 -32.06 -6.01
CA HIS A 488 -19.91 -31.99 -6.84
C HIS A 488 -19.96 -30.76 -7.78
N ASP A 489 -18.85 -30.04 -7.85
CA ASP A 489 -18.65 -28.89 -8.73
C ASP A 489 -17.27 -29.00 -9.37
N PRO A 490 -17.17 -29.15 -10.71
CA PRO A 490 -15.93 -29.49 -11.37
C PRO A 490 -14.89 -28.36 -11.29
N ASP A 491 -15.33 -27.10 -11.36
CA ASP A 491 -14.43 -25.95 -11.37
C ASP A 491 -13.85 -25.72 -9.97
N ARG A 492 -14.68 -25.85 -8.93
CA ARG A 492 -14.18 -25.82 -7.54
C ARG A 492 -13.29 -27.00 -7.19
N ALA A 493 -13.56 -28.19 -7.74
CA ALA A 493 -12.69 -29.35 -7.54
C ALA A 493 -11.31 -29.14 -8.21
N LYS A 494 -11.28 -28.61 -9.44
CA LYS A 494 -10.03 -28.24 -10.13
C LYS A 494 -9.29 -27.11 -9.39
N LEU A 495 -10.00 -26.10 -8.90
CA LEU A 495 -9.43 -25.02 -8.12
C LEU A 495 -8.79 -25.55 -6.83
N SER A 496 -9.53 -26.36 -6.06
CA SER A 496 -9.01 -27.05 -4.86
C SER A 496 -7.72 -27.81 -5.18
N THR A 497 -7.69 -28.57 -6.28
CA THR A 497 -6.52 -29.34 -6.70
C THR A 497 -5.33 -28.45 -7.01
N SER A 498 -5.55 -27.36 -7.76
CA SER A 498 -4.50 -26.42 -8.18
C SER A 498 -3.94 -25.61 -6.99
N LEU A 499 -4.78 -25.29 -6.00
CA LEU A 499 -4.38 -24.65 -4.74
C LEU A 499 -3.73 -25.63 -3.74
N GLY A 500 -3.72 -26.94 -4.04
CA GLY A 500 -3.22 -27.98 -3.13
C GLY A 500 -4.08 -28.20 -1.89
N LEU A 501 -5.38 -27.90 -1.98
CA LEU A 501 -6.37 -28.06 -0.92
C LEU A 501 -7.07 -29.42 -1.00
N ASP A 502 -7.65 -29.86 0.13
CA ASP A 502 -8.56 -31.00 0.14
C ASP A 502 -9.80 -30.73 -0.74
N ALA A 503 -10.47 -31.81 -1.16
CA ALA A 503 -11.73 -31.73 -1.89
C ALA A 503 -12.77 -30.89 -1.12
N PRO A 504 -13.63 -30.10 -1.80
CA PRO A 504 -14.55 -29.18 -1.15
C PRO A 504 -15.42 -29.82 -0.05
N ALA A 505 -15.96 -31.01 -0.30
CA ALA A 505 -16.77 -31.75 0.68
C ALA A 505 -15.99 -32.06 1.98
N VAL A 506 -14.74 -32.52 1.85
CA VAL A 506 -13.87 -32.84 2.99
C VAL A 506 -13.54 -31.59 3.81
N ARG A 507 -13.26 -30.46 3.12
CA ARG A 507 -12.99 -29.18 3.78
C ARG A 507 -14.21 -28.67 4.53
N LEU A 508 -15.40 -28.72 3.92
CA LEU A 508 -16.64 -28.33 4.57
C LEU A 508 -16.86 -29.15 5.86
N THR A 509 -16.73 -30.48 5.80
CA THR A 509 -16.87 -31.33 6.99
C THR A 509 -15.83 -31.00 8.07
N LYS A 510 -14.58 -30.69 7.70
CA LYS A 510 -13.54 -30.25 8.65
C LYS A 510 -13.92 -28.93 9.32
N MET A 511 -14.45 -27.97 8.56
CA MET A 511 -14.88 -26.67 9.10
C MET A 511 -16.09 -26.78 10.02
N LEU A 512 -17.08 -27.62 9.70
CA LEU A 512 -18.26 -27.85 10.55
C LEU A 512 -17.93 -28.54 11.89
N ASN A 513 -16.80 -29.23 11.95
CA ASN A 513 -16.29 -29.85 13.18
C ASN A 513 -15.48 -28.89 14.06
N ASN A 514 -15.22 -27.66 13.61
CA ASN A 514 -14.59 -26.61 14.43
C ASN A 514 -15.60 -26.04 15.44
N GLU A 515 -15.21 -25.90 16.70
CA GLU A 515 -16.09 -25.42 17.79
C GLU A 515 -16.58 -23.99 17.55
N GLU A 516 -15.72 -23.10 17.01
CA GLU A 516 -16.08 -21.71 16.66
C GLU A 516 -17.16 -21.63 15.56
N MET A 517 -17.17 -22.59 14.63
CA MET A 517 -18.09 -22.62 13.48
C MET A 517 -19.49 -23.17 13.83
N ARG A 518 -19.73 -23.47 15.12
CA ARG A 518 -21.02 -23.95 15.66
C ARG A 518 -21.86 -22.84 16.28
N GLU A 519 -21.37 -21.60 16.30
CA GLU A 519 -22.08 -20.43 16.82
C GLU A 519 -23.25 -19.97 15.91
N ASP A 520 -24.22 -19.25 16.49
CA ASP A 520 -25.38 -18.72 15.77
C ASP A 520 -24.94 -17.73 14.68
N GLY A 521 -25.32 -18.00 13.43
CA GLY A 521 -25.03 -17.14 12.28
C GLY A 521 -23.61 -17.24 11.72
N ALA A 522 -22.88 -18.30 12.04
CA ALA A 522 -21.56 -18.60 11.49
C ALA A 522 -21.55 -18.89 9.98
N TRP A 523 -22.70 -19.22 9.38
CA TRP A 523 -22.81 -19.60 7.97
C TRP A 523 -23.82 -18.76 7.20
N THR A 524 -23.50 -18.47 5.94
CA THR A 524 -24.38 -17.77 5.01
C THR A 524 -24.71 -18.69 3.84
N LEU A 525 -26.01 -18.81 3.53
CA LEU A 525 -26.48 -19.49 2.33
C LEU A 525 -26.78 -18.45 1.25
N THR A 526 -26.18 -18.65 0.08
CA THR A 526 -26.22 -17.74 -1.07
C THR A 526 -26.63 -18.48 -2.34
N GLU A 527 -27.28 -17.78 -3.26
CA GLU A 527 -27.64 -18.32 -4.59
C GLU A 527 -26.50 -18.24 -5.61
N PRO A 528 -25.82 -17.09 -5.79
CA PRO A 528 -24.67 -17.02 -6.66
C PRO A 528 -23.46 -17.69 -6.00
N GLY A 529 -22.73 -18.48 -6.77
CA GLY A 529 -21.49 -19.09 -6.32
C GLY A 529 -20.27 -18.17 -6.47
N MET A 530 -20.40 -17.04 -7.18
CA MET A 530 -19.26 -16.16 -7.43
C MET A 530 -18.89 -15.34 -6.20
N LEU A 531 -17.59 -15.18 -5.96
CA LEU A 531 -17.07 -14.32 -4.91
C LEU A 531 -17.43 -12.84 -5.22
N GLY A 532 -18.00 -12.16 -4.24
CA GLY A 532 -18.34 -10.74 -4.31
C GLY A 532 -19.70 -10.41 -4.95
N GLU A 533 -20.40 -11.40 -5.52
CA GLU A 533 -21.73 -11.21 -6.07
C GLU A 533 -22.76 -11.07 -4.93
N ARG A 534 -23.62 -10.04 -5.01
CA ARG A 534 -24.70 -9.82 -4.04
C ARG A 534 -26.02 -10.26 -4.66
N SER A 535 -26.64 -11.30 -4.12
CA SER A 535 -28.06 -11.57 -4.33
C SER A 535 -28.85 -11.30 -3.05
N THR A 536 -30.14 -11.01 -3.18
CA THR A 536 -31.07 -11.01 -2.06
C THR A 536 -32.13 -12.09 -2.26
N PRO A 537 -32.50 -12.85 -1.21
CA PRO A 537 -31.99 -12.77 0.17
C PRO A 537 -30.92 -13.84 0.49
N THR A 538 -29.71 -13.40 0.87
CA THR A 538 -28.76 -14.24 1.62
C THR A 538 -29.29 -14.49 3.03
N THR A 539 -29.27 -15.74 3.49
CA THR A 539 -29.83 -16.14 4.79
C THR A 539 -28.72 -16.64 5.72
N SER A 540 -28.82 -16.30 7.00
CA SER A 540 -27.83 -16.69 8.03
C SER A 540 -28.29 -17.95 8.77
N TRP A 541 -27.35 -18.85 9.04
CA TRP A 541 -27.60 -20.20 9.55
C TRP A 541 -26.56 -20.62 10.58
N ARG A 542 -27.00 -21.42 11.55
CA ARG A 542 -26.16 -22.15 12.51
C ARG A 542 -26.08 -23.62 12.12
N PHE A 543 -24.90 -24.22 12.19
CA PHE A 543 -24.75 -25.66 12.07
C PHE A 543 -25.24 -26.38 13.33
N ALA A 544 -26.14 -27.36 13.19
CA ALA A 544 -26.68 -28.12 14.31
C ALA A 544 -25.92 -29.44 14.50
N GLU A 545 -26.01 -30.34 13.52
CA GLU A 545 -25.44 -31.69 13.58
C GLU A 545 -25.38 -32.34 12.19
N LEU A 546 -24.66 -33.46 12.09
CA LEU A 546 -24.78 -34.41 10.98
C LEU A 546 -25.87 -35.43 11.34
N GLU A 547 -26.82 -35.67 10.44
CA GLU A 547 -27.91 -36.63 10.62
C GLU A 547 -28.12 -37.48 9.37
N ASP A 548 -28.44 -38.76 9.53
CA ASP A 548 -28.79 -39.64 8.41
C ASP A 548 -30.28 -39.50 8.08
N VAL A 549 -30.59 -39.10 6.85
CA VAL A 549 -31.96 -39.02 6.33
C VAL A 549 -32.09 -39.86 5.07
N ASN A 550 -32.88 -40.93 5.13
CA ASN A 550 -33.06 -41.90 4.04
C ASN A 550 -31.72 -42.47 3.53
N ASP A 551 -30.85 -42.93 4.44
CA ASP A 551 -29.51 -43.46 4.14
C ASP A 551 -28.55 -42.46 3.47
N ILE A 552 -28.84 -41.15 3.55
CA ILE A 552 -27.96 -40.07 3.11
C ILE A 552 -27.57 -39.22 4.32
N GLU A 553 -26.27 -39.15 4.59
CA GLU A 553 -25.71 -38.25 5.61
C GLU A 553 -25.94 -36.79 5.19
N CYS A 554 -26.73 -36.07 5.99
CA CYS A 554 -27.15 -34.69 5.75
C CYS A 554 -26.56 -33.77 6.83
N MET A 555 -26.22 -32.55 6.44
CA MET A 555 -25.84 -31.48 7.36
C MET A 555 -27.09 -30.67 7.73
N LYS A 556 -27.45 -30.65 9.01
CA LYS A 556 -28.61 -29.89 9.50
C LYS A 556 -28.19 -28.49 9.92
N PHE A 557 -28.90 -27.49 9.42
CA PHE A 557 -28.70 -26.08 9.78
C PHE A 557 -30.01 -25.47 10.29
N GLU A 558 -29.89 -24.55 11.26
CA GLU A 558 -31.02 -23.83 11.87
C GLU A 558 -30.89 -22.32 11.63
N GLY A 559 -32.00 -21.64 11.35
CA GLY A 559 -32.02 -20.22 10.99
C GLY A 559 -33.41 -19.60 11.15
N THR A 560 -33.54 -18.30 10.84
CA THR A 560 -34.78 -17.52 11.08
C THR A 560 -35.61 -17.31 9.82
N SER A 561 -35.05 -17.54 8.62
CA SER A 561 -35.74 -17.32 7.35
C SER A 561 -35.42 -18.42 6.34
N LEU A 562 -36.44 -18.99 5.71
CA LEU A 562 -36.24 -20.02 4.67
C LEU A 562 -35.82 -19.38 3.34
N PRO A 563 -34.88 -19.99 2.60
CA PRO A 563 -34.47 -19.53 1.27
C PRO A 563 -35.56 -19.80 0.23
N GLN A 564 -35.66 -18.96 -0.80
CA GLN A 564 -36.73 -19.04 -1.82
C GLN A 564 -36.44 -20.11 -2.91
N HIS A 565 -37.46 -20.89 -3.25
CA HIS A 565 -37.71 -21.78 -4.42
C HIS A 565 -36.64 -22.68 -5.10
N ARG A 566 -35.31 -22.58 -4.88
CA ARG A 566 -34.33 -23.48 -5.55
C ARG A 566 -33.78 -24.59 -4.65
N SER A 567 -33.45 -25.73 -5.24
CA SER A 567 -32.82 -26.88 -4.56
C SER A 567 -31.30 -26.76 -4.46
N THR A 568 -30.65 -26.00 -5.33
CA THR A 568 -29.17 -25.83 -5.32
C THR A 568 -28.79 -24.45 -4.79
N ALA A 569 -27.70 -24.39 -4.03
CA ALA A 569 -27.18 -23.18 -3.39
C ALA A 569 -25.67 -23.29 -3.11
N TYR A 570 -25.10 -22.22 -2.56
CA TYR A 570 -23.73 -22.20 -2.06
C TYR A 570 -23.71 -21.78 -0.60
N LEU A 571 -22.92 -22.49 0.19
CA LEU A 571 -22.71 -22.26 1.61
C LEU A 571 -21.33 -21.63 1.81
N ALA A 572 -21.26 -20.49 2.49
CA ALA A 572 -20.02 -19.80 2.80
C ALA A 572 -19.96 -19.40 4.28
N PRO A 573 -18.77 -19.33 4.90
CA PRO A 573 -18.62 -18.75 6.24
C PRO A 573 -19.12 -17.30 6.29
N SER A 574 -19.73 -16.87 7.39
CA SER A 574 -20.24 -15.50 7.55
C SER A 574 -19.15 -14.43 7.49
N GLU A 575 -17.93 -14.77 7.94
CA GLU A 575 -16.72 -13.94 7.81
C GLU A 575 -16.39 -13.53 6.37
N MET A 576 -16.90 -14.27 5.37
CA MET A 576 -16.69 -13.98 3.95
C MET A 576 -17.14 -12.56 3.58
N ILE A 577 -18.18 -12.02 4.23
CA ILE A 577 -18.65 -10.66 4.00
C ILE A 577 -17.54 -9.64 4.35
N GLY A 578 -16.87 -9.85 5.49
CA GLY A 578 -15.73 -9.04 5.92
C GLY A 578 -14.54 -9.18 4.97
N ARG A 579 -14.21 -10.40 4.53
CA ARG A 579 -13.13 -10.65 3.55
C ARG A 579 -13.39 -9.94 2.21
N ILE A 580 -14.62 -10.00 1.70
CA ILE A 580 -15.01 -9.29 0.47
C ILE A 580 -14.86 -7.78 0.64
N ALA A 581 -15.22 -7.22 1.80
CA ALA A 581 -14.99 -5.80 2.07
C ALA A 581 -13.49 -5.48 2.06
N GLN A 582 -12.65 -6.31 2.69
CA GLN A 582 -11.19 -6.19 2.67
C GLN A 582 -10.62 -6.23 1.24
N PHE A 583 -11.06 -7.17 0.40
CA PHE A 583 -10.61 -7.23 -1.01
C PHE A 583 -10.95 -5.94 -1.76
N LYS A 584 -12.13 -5.36 -1.55
CA LYS A 584 -12.50 -4.07 -2.17
C LYS A 584 -11.56 -2.94 -1.75
N ARG A 585 -11.17 -2.88 -0.48
CA ARG A 585 -10.21 -1.85 -0.01
C ARG A 585 -8.87 -2.01 -0.69
N ARG A 586 -8.38 -3.25 -0.77
CA ARG A 586 -7.11 -3.58 -1.42
C ARG A 586 -7.12 -3.34 -2.93
N LEU A 587 -8.24 -3.58 -3.60
CA LEU A 587 -8.43 -3.22 -5.02
C LEU A 587 -8.28 -1.72 -5.24
N LYS A 588 -8.89 -0.89 -4.38
CA LYS A 588 -8.75 0.57 -4.48
C LYS A 588 -7.31 1.03 -4.21
N ALA A 589 -6.64 0.44 -3.21
CA ALA A 589 -5.23 0.70 -2.95
C ALA A 589 -4.34 0.32 -4.15
N LEU A 590 -4.64 -0.81 -4.82
CA LEU A 590 -3.96 -1.24 -6.04
C LEU A 590 -4.18 -0.25 -7.20
N GLY A 591 -5.40 0.28 -7.36
CA GLY A 591 -5.69 1.34 -8.32
C GLY A 591 -4.89 2.62 -8.04
N ALA A 592 -4.81 3.04 -6.78
CA ALA A 592 -4.01 4.19 -6.37
C ALA A 592 -2.50 3.98 -6.59
N LEU A 593 -1.99 2.77 -6.33
CA LEU A 593 -0.59 2.42 -6.54
C LEU A 593 -0.17 2.58 -8.01
N ARG A 594 -1.05 2.26 -8.96
CA ARG A 594 -0.75 2.37 -10.41
C ARG A 594 -0.32 3.79 -10.82
N GLU A 595 -0.92 4.79 -10.20
CA GLU A 595 -0.63 6.21 -10.46
C GLU A 595 0.42 6.79 -9.51
N HIS A 596 0.92 5.99 -8.55
CA HIS A 596 1.88 6.42 -7.53
C HIS A 596 3.31 6.04 -7.91
N GLY A 597 3.88 6.79 -8.85
CA GLY A 597 5.21 6.50 -9.43
C GLY A 597 6.38 6.50 -8.42
N GLU A 598 6.36 7.38 -7.41
CA GLU A 598 7.40 7.40 -6.35
C GLU A 598 7.43 6.08 -5.54
N LEU A 599 6.28 5.67 -4.98
CA LEU A 599 6.17 4.42 -4.24
C LEU A 599 6.52 3.21 -5.10
N LEU A 600 6.07 3.14 -6.35
CA LEU A 600 6.44 2.05 -7.25
C LEU A 600 7.96 1.96 -7.46
N ARG A 601 8.65 3.09 -7.66
CA ARG A 601 10.12 3.11 -7.78
C ARG A 601 10.80 2.64 -6.50
N MET A 602 10.30 3.06 -5.34
CA MET A 602 10.80 2.62 -4.03
C MET A 602 10.59 1.12 -3.85
N LEU A 603 9.45 0.57 -4.26
CA LEU A 603 9.17 -0.86 -4.15
C LEU A 603 10.04 -1.70 -5.09
N VAL A 604 10.34 -1.20 -6.30
CA VAL A 604 11.28 -1.84 -7.25
C VAL A 604 12.70 -1.87 -6.68
N ASP A 605 13.18 -0.72 -6.21
CA ASP A 605 14.48 -0.62 -5.57
C ASP A 605 14.44 0.47 -4.48
N PRO A 606 14.43 0.10 -3.18
CA PRO A 606 14.36 1.06 -2.09
C PRO A 606 15.61 1.94 -1.98
N ARG A 607 16.68 1.63 -2.73
CA ARG A 607 17.92 2.41 -2.75
C ARG A 607 18.03 3.39 -3.92
N ASN A 608 17.14 3.31 -4.92
CA ASN A 608 17.25 4.09 -6.15
C ASN A 608 17.25 5.61 -5.91
N ARG A 609 16.60 6.07 -4.82
CA ARG A 609 16.49 7.48 -4.44
C ARG A 609 16.56 7.68 -2.93
N ILE A 610 17.72 7.38 -2.34
CA ILE A 610 17.97 7.72 -0.94
C ILE A 610 18.32 9.20 -0.86
N GLU A 611 17.53 9.95 -0.10
CA GLU A 611 17.78 11.36 0.16
C GLU A 611 18.00 11.61 1.65
N ASP A 612 18.59 12.76 1.98
CA ASP A 612 18.67 13.27 3.34
C ASP A 612 17.45 14.18 3.61
N SER A 613 16.74 13.95 4.71
CA SER A 613 15.63 14.80 5.12
C SER A 613 16.06 16.18 5.61
N HIS A 614 17.33 16.30 6.06
CA HIS A 614 17.88 17.46 6.78
C HIS A 614 17.13 17.83 8.07
N ASP A 615 16.44 16.87 8.67
CA ASP A 615 15.80 17.09 9.97
C ASP A 615 16.83 17.24 11.10
N PRO A 616 16.60 18.17 12.04
CA PRO A 616 17.46 18.35 13.18
C PRO A 616 17.32 17.16 14.13
N LEU A 617 18.45 16.82 14.73
CA LEU A 617 18.55 15.92 15.86
C LEU A 617 19.48 16.56 16.87
N ASP A 618 18.92 17.03 17.99
CA ASP A 618 19.72 17.52 19.11
C ASP A 618 20.33 16.34 19.87
N GLU A 619 21.54 15.96 19.45
CA GLU A 619 22.32 14.92 20.12
C GLU A 619 22.81 15.35 21.51
N THR A 620 22.72 16.64 21.88
CA THR A 620 23.12 17.12 23.22
C THR A 620 22.01 17.00 24.25
N SER A 621 20.76 16.79 23.82
CA SER A 621 19.61 16.63 24.71
C SER A 621 19.76 15.45 25.66
N ALA A 622 19.36 15.62 26.93
CA ALA A 622 19.37 14.56 27.93
C ALA A 622 18.54 13.34 27.47
N ALA A 623 17.38 13.60 26.84
CA ALA A 623 16.53 12.57 26.27
C ALA A 623 17.25 11.70 25.23
N PHE A 624 18.11 12.30 24.37
CA PHE A 624 18.90 11.53 23.40
C PHE A 624 20.03 10.73 24.07
N GLN A 625 20.71 11.34 25.05
CA GLN A 625 21.81 10.71 25.78
C GLN A 625 21.35 9.55 26.66
N ASP A 626 20.10 9.54 27.10
CA ASP A 626 19.51 8.44 27.88
C ASP A 626 19.18 7.19 27.04
N LEU A 627 19.06 7.33 25.72
CA LEU A 627 18.90 6.20 24.79
C LEU A 627 20.19 5.38 24.72
N ASP A 628 20.08 4.07 24.52
CA ASP A 628 21.26 3.25 24.23
C ASP A 628 21.85 3.53 22.84
N SER A 629 23.10 3.11 22.67
CA SER A 629 23.88 3.32 21.46
C SER A 629 23.17 2.84 20.18
N SER A 630 22.43 1.73 20.27
CA SER A 630 21.72 1.15 19.13
C SER A 630 20.52 2.02 18.73
N LYS A 631 19.76 2.54 19.70
CA LYS A 631 18.64 3.46 19.47
C LYS A 631 19.12 4.83 18.99
N GLN A 632 20.21 5.37 19.54
CA GLN A 632 20.81 6.62 19.08
C GLN A 632 21.20 6.55 17.59
N GLN A 633 21.84 5.45 17.18
CA GLN A 633 22.20 5.24 15.77
C GLN A 633 20.97 5.05 14.89
N ALA A 634 19.97 4.28 15.35
CA ALA A 634 18.71 4.12 14.64
C ALA A 634 18.00 5.46 14.45
N LEU A 635 17.90 6.30 15.49
CA LEU A 635 17.23 7.59 15.41
C LEU A 635 17.93 8.53 14.42
N ARG A 636 19.26 8.57 14.41
CA ARG A 636 20.04 9.36 13.43
C ARG A 636 19.72 8.96 11.98
N GLU A 637 19.64 7.66 11.73
CA GLU A 637 19.34 7.14 10.38
C GLU A 637 17.86 7.28 10.01
N ILE A 638 16.93 7.00 10.94
CA ILE A 638 15.49 7.21 10.74
C ILE A 638 15.18 8.66 10.39
N LEU A 639 15.85 9.60 11.06
CA LEU A 639 15.66 11.01 10.79
C LEU A 639 16.31 11.43 9.48
N SER A 640 17.51 10.97 9.16
CA SER A 640 18.17 11.40 7.91
C SER A 640 17.65 10.69 6.65
N VAL A 641 17.30 9.41 6.69
CA VAL A 641 17.09 8.58 5.49
C VAL A 641 15.63 8.53 5.06
N ILE A 642 15.36 8.92 3.81
CA ILE A 642 14.05 8.85 3.15
C ILE A 642 14.20 8.25 1.73
N PRO A 643 13.13 7.74 1.10
CA PRO A 643 11.73 7.69 1.54
C PRO A 643 11.39 6.55 2.52
N LEU A 644 12.25 5.55 2.65
CA LEU A 644 12.00 4.36 3.48
C LEU A 644 13.17 4.09 4.44
N PHE A 645 12.83 3.83 5.70
CA PHE A 645 13.73 3.22 6.66
C PHE A 645 13.12 1.97 7.31
N LEU A 646 13.94 0.96 7.54
CA LEU A 646 13.55 -0.34 8.06
C LEU A 646 14.24 -0.60 9.41
N LEU A 647 13.46 -0.89 10.44
CA LEU A 647 14.00 -1.20 11.75
C LEU A 647 13.66 -2.64 12.15
N GLN A 648 14.68 -3.49 12.22
CA GLN A 648 14.53 -4.81 12.81
C GLN A 648 14.66 -4.70 14.33
N GLY A 649 13.63 -5.09 15.06
CA GLY A 649 13.63 -5.06 16.51
C GLY A 649 13.36 -6.42 17.14
N PRO A 650 14.40 -7.14 17.58
CA PRO A 650 14.28 -8.38 18.37
C PRO A 650 13.39 -8.23 19.64
N PRO A 651 13.02 -9.32 20.32
CA PRO A 651 12.25 -9.27 21.55
C PRO A 651 12.90 -8.38 22.63
N GLY A 652 12.10 -7.49 23.23
CA GLY A 652 12.53 -6.71 24.39
C GLY A 652 13.45 -5.51 24.10
N VAL A 653 13.68 -5.14 22.84
CA VAL A 653 14.58 -4.02 22.49
C VAL A 653 13.98 -2.62 22.63
N GLY A 654 12.69 -2.51 22.96
CA GLY A 654 12.00 -1.22 23.11
C GLY A 654 11.66 -0.53 21.80
N LYS A 655 11.06 -1.27 20.84
CA LYS A 655 10.59 -0.74 19.55
C LYS A 655 9.59 0.41 19.73
N THR A 656 8.52 0.14 20.48
CA THR A 656 7.41 1.07 20.70
C THR A 656 7.87 2.34 21.43
N TYR A 657 8.76 2.19 22.42
CA TYR A 657 9.39 3.32 23.10
C TYR A 657 10.16 4.25 22.15
N LEU A 658 10.93 3.68 21.20
CA LEU A 658 11.62 4.48 20.18
C LEU A 658 10.63 5.23 19.26
N VAL A 659 9.47 4.64 18.96
CA VAL A 659 8.41 5.33 18.20
C VAL A 659 7.84 6.50 19.00
N GLY A 660 7.59 6.32 20.30
CA GLY A 660 7.16 7.40 21.18
C GLY A 660 8.14 8.58 21.22
N ASP A 661 9.44 8.31 21.41
CA ASP A 661 10.50 9.34 21.38
C ASP A 661 10.58 10.04 20.02
N LEU A 662 10.49 9.29 18.91
CA LEU A 662 10.46 9.87 17.56
C LEU A 662 9.25 10.80 17.38
N VAL A 663 8.05 10.35 17.78
CA VAL A 663 6.81 11.14 17.69
C VAL A 663 6.94 12.42 18.50
N ARG A 664 7.36 12.34 19.78
CA ARG A 664 7.56 13.51 20.64
C ARG A 664 8.50 14.53 19.98
N ARG A 665 9.67 14.09 19.50
CA ARG A 665 10.64 14.97 18.82
C ARG A 665 10.09 15.63 17.57
N ARG A 666 9.23 14.94 16.80
CA ARG A 666 8.62 15.54 15.60
C ARG A 666 7.62 16.63 15.96
N PHE A 667 6.85 16.47 17.04
CA PHE A 667 5.95 17.52 17.52
C PHE A 667 6.69 18.69 18.17
N ASP A 668 7.83 18.42 18.81
CA ASP A 668 8.70 19.48 19.35
C ASP A 668 9.35 20.33 18.24
N ASP A 669 9.69 19.73 17.10
CA ASP A 669 10.21 20.45 15.91
C ASP A 669 9.09 21.12 15.11
N GLU A 670 7.95 20.45 14.92
CA GLU A 670 6.83 20.92 14.09
C GLU A 670 5.46 20.47 14.65
N PRO A 671 4.73 21.36 15.37
CA PRO A 671 3.47 21.03 16.03
C PRO A 671 2.32 20.60 15.11
N ILE A 672 2.35 21.02 13.84
CA ILE A 672 1.30 20.69 12.85
C ILE A 672 1.58 19.39 12.08
N THR A 673 2.64 18.65 12.45
CA THR A 673 2.99 17.37 11.83
C THR A 673 1.82 16.39 11.91
N ARG A 674 1.61 15.65 10.82
CA ARG A 674 0.67 14.53 10.78
C ARG A 674 1.41 13.20 10.64
N ILE A 675 1.11 12.27 11.53
CA ILE A 675 1.72 10.93 11.58
C ILE A 675 0.62 9.86 11.57
N LEU A 676 0.70 8.95 10.61
CA LEU A 676 -0.09 7.72 10.59
C LEU A 676 0.68 6.62 11.31
N LEU A 677 0.11 6.11 12.39
CA LEU A 677 0.61 4.97 13.14
C LEU A 677 -0.25 3.76 12.78
N SER A 678 0.37 2.71 12.26
CA SER A 678 -0.33 1.52 11.78
C SER A 678 0.30 0.23 12.27
N ALA A 679 -0.52 -0.81 12.41
CA ALA A 679 -0.08 -2.16 12.71
C ALA A 679 -1.06 -3.18 12.10
N GLN A 680 -0.63 -4.43 11.97
CA GLN A 680 -1.44 -5.48 11.35
C GLN A 680 -2.63 -5.91 12.23
N SER A 681 -2.50 -5.87 13.57
CA SER A 681 -3.55 -6.27 14.51
C SER A 681 -4.06 -5.10 15.37
N ASN A 682 -5.30 -5.22 15.87
CA ASN A 682 -5.89 -4.26 16.82
C ASN A 682 -5.09 -4.19 18.13
N SER A 683 -4.62 -5.32 18.66
CA SER A 683 -3.84 -5.35 19.89
C SER A 683 -2.50 -4.62 19.78
N ALA A 684 -1.81 -4.74 18.64
CA ALA A 684 -0.54 -4.06 18.40
C ALA A 684 -0.73 -2.54 18.31
N ILE A 685 -1.77 -2.09 17.60
CA ILE A 685 -2.04 -0.65 17.47
C ILE A 685 -2.50 -0.03 18.79
N ASP A 686 -3.26 -0.76 19.62
CA ASP A 686 -3.72 -0.25 20.92
C ASP A 686 -2.55 -0.14 21.92
N HIS A 687 -1.60 -1.09 21.88
CA HIS A 687 -0.35 -1.00 22.64
C HIS A 687 0.51 0.20 22.19
N LEU A 688 0.69 0.38 20.87
CA LEU A 688 1.39 1.53 20.30
C LEU A 688 0.73 2.86 20.69
N MET A 689 -0.60 2.91 20.64
CA MET A 689 -1.39 4.07 21.04
C MET A 689 -1.17 4.42 22.50
N SER A 690 -1.23 3.44 23.41
CA SER A 690 -0.98 3.66 24.83
C SER A 690 0.43 4.21 25.10
N GLU A 691 1.45 3.65 24.45
CA GLU A 691 2.83 4.15 24.58
C GLU A 691 2.95 5.60 24.09
N VAL A 692 2.39 5.92 22.92
CA VAL A 692 2.42 7.30 22.40
C VAL A 692 1.66 8.25 23.32
N GLN A 693 0.50 7.87 23.86
CA GLN A 693 -0.25 8.70 24.81
C GLN A 693 0.58 9.04 26.06
N THR A 694 1.34 8.08 26.59
CA THR A 694 2.16 8.34 27.79
C THR A 694 3.28 9.34 27.53
N THR A 695 3.80 9.43 26.29
CA THR A 695 4.81 10.44 25.92
C THR A 695 4.30 11.90 25.92
N PHE A 696 2.98 12.11 25.97
CA PHE A 696 2.35 13.43 26.06
C PHE A 696 1.66 13.66 27.42
N ALA A 697 1.93 12.82 28.42
CA ALA A 697 1.29 12.93 29.73
C ALA A 697 1.67 14.23 30.47
N ASP A 698 2.86 14.76 30.22
CA ASP A 698 3.40 16.02 30.74
C ASP A 698 2.90 17.28 29.99
N VAL A 699 2.29 17.12 28.82
CA VAL A 699 1.75 18.22 28.01
C VAL A 699 0.32 18.56 28.43
N ALA A 700 0.00 19.86 28.48
CA ALA A 700 -1.34 20.35 28.83
C ALA A 700 -2.39 19.88 27.80
N SER A 701 -3.63 19.63 28.23
CA SER A 701 -4.64 18.98 27.38
C SER A 701 -5.02 19.77 26.13
N ASP A 702 -4.89 21.08 26.16
CA ASP A 702 -5.16 22.04 25.09
C ASP A 702 -3.97 22.19 24.11
N GLU A 703 -2.76 21.82 24.54
CA GLU A 703 -1.55 21.81 23.72
C GLU A 703 -1.24 20.43 23.11
N ARG A 704 -1.99 19.40 23.51
CA ARG A 704 -1.80 18.04 22.98
C ARG A 704 -2.23 17.96 21.52
N PRO A 705 -1.51 17.17 20.69
CA PRO A 705 -1.93 16.91 19.32
C PRO A 705 -3.29 16.19 19.28
N LEU A 706 -4.08 16.45 18.23
CA LEU A 706 -5.33 15.73 18.03
C LEU A 706 -5.06 14.28 17.66
N MET A 707 -5.32 13.36 18.58
CA MET A 707 -5.13 11.91 18.45
C MET A 707 -6.45 11.21 18.16
N VAL A 708 -6.47 10.33 17.15
CA VAL A 708 -7.66 9.58 16.75
C VAL A 708 -7.34 8.12 16.50
N ARG A 709 -8.08 7.22 17.17
CA ARG A 709 -8.17 5.80 16.84
C ARG A 709 -9.28 5.61 15.82
N ALA A 710 -8.93 5.06 14.67
CA ALA A 710 -9.85 4.82 13.57
C ALA A 710 -10.16 3.32 13.46
N ARG A 711 -11.20 2.87 14.18
CA ARG A 711 -11.74 1.50 14.14
C ARG A 711 -13.00 1.43 13.26
N SER A 712 -13.41 0.22 12.87
CA SER A 712 -14.67 0.03 12.14
C SER A 712 -15.86 0.41 13.02
N ALA A 713 -16.88 1.07 12.46
CA ALA A 713 -18.09 1.43 13.19
C ALA A 713 -18.94 0.23 13.64
N ASP A 714 -18.61 -0.98 13.15
CA ASP A 714 -19.30 -2.24 13.42
C ASP A 714 -18.64 -3.07 14.56
N ASP A 715 -17.51 -2.64 15.13
CA ASP A 715 -16.95 -3.25 16.34
C ASP A 715 -17.72 -2.72 17.57
N ASP A 716 -18.47 -3.60 18.24
CA ASP A 716 -19.33 -3.24 19.38
C ASP A 716 -18.57 -3.01 20.70
N GLU A 717 -17.25 -3.23 20.73
CA GLU A 717 -16.36 -3.03 21.89
C GLU A 717 -15.65 -1.66 21.91
N ALA A 718 -16.28 -0.60 21.39
CA ALA A 718 -15.74 0.75 21.43
C ALA A 718 -15.62 1.26 22.88
N SER A 719 -14.44 1.09 23.49
CA SER A 719 -14.17 1.36 24.91
C SER A 719 -13.07 2.40 25.15
N GLY A 720 -12.44 2.93 24.09
CA GLY A 720 -11.30 3.85 24.19
C GLY A 720 -11.66 5.34 24.06
N GLU A 721 -10.96 6.20 24.81
CA GLU A 721 -11.14 7.66 24.76
C GLU A 721 -10.77 8.30 23.42
N LEU A 722 -9.84 7.69 22.68
CA LEU A 722 -9.35 8.22 21.40
C LEU A 722 -10.17 7.77 20.18
N GLU A 723 -11.20 6.95 20.35
CA GLU A 723 -12.04 6.54 19.22
C GLU A 723 -12.63 7.76 18.50
N ILE A 724 -12.63 7.71 17.17
CA ILE A 724 -13.01 8.84 16.32
C ILE A 724 -14.38 9.41 16.65
N ASP A 725 -15.29 8.54 17.04
CA ASP A 725 -16.68 8.83 17.28
C ASP A 725 -16.88 9.42 18.70
N VAL A 726 -16.04 9.02 19.66
CA VAL A 726 -15.91 9.64 20.99
C VAL A 726 -15.28 11.03 20.89
N GLN A 727 -14.17 11.17 20.17
CA GLN A 727 -13.49 12.44 19.91
C GLN A 727 -14.42 13.42 19.18
N ALA A 728 -15.16 12.93 18.17
CA ALA A 728 -16.18 13.72 17.50
C ALA A 728 -17.28 14.21 18.44
N GLY A 729 -17.72 13.37 19.38
CA GLY A 729 -18.69 13.78 20.39
C GLY A 729 -18.16 14.90 21.29
N LYS A 730 -16.92 14.77 21.79
CA LYS A 730 -16.27 15.79 22.62
C LYS A 730 -16.15 17.12 21.87
N LEU A 731 -15.55 17.10 20.67
CA LEU A 731 -15.35 18.31 19.85
C LEU A 731 -16.67 18.96 19.44
N LEU A 732 -17.73 18.19 19.16
CA LEU A 732 -19.06 18.74 18.89
C LEU A 732 -19.66 19.44 20.12
N GLN A 733 -19.47 18.88 21.31
CA GLN A 733 -19.95 19.52 22.54
C GLN A 733 -19.19 20.81 22.84
N ASP A 734 -17.87 20.79 22.72
CA ASP A 734 -17.01 21.97 22.91
C ASP A 734 -17.39 23.06 21.89
N LEU A 735 -17.54 22.69 20.61
CA LEU A 735 -17.97 23.62 19.57
C LEU A 735 -19.37 24.18 19.84
N ALA A 736 -20.34 23.35 20.22
CA ALA A 736 -21.72 23.76 20.50
C ALA A 736 -21.84 24.76 21.66
N GLY A 737 -20.91 24.72 22.61
CA GLY A 737 -20.78 25.63 23.75
C GLY A 737 -19.85 26.83 23.53
N SER A 738 -19.23 26.94 22.35
CA SER A 738 -18.24 28.00 22.06
C SER A 738 -18.89 29.33 21.61
N GLU A 739 -18.18 30.45 21.83
CA GLU A 739 -18.55 31.78 21.33
C GLU A 739 -18.72 31.80 19.81
N LEU A 740 -17.94 31.00 19.07
CA LEU A 740 -18.04 30.87 17.60
C LEU A 740 -19.44 30.44 17.13
N VAL A 741 -20.10 29.56 17.89
CA VAL A 741 -21.44 29.07 17.55
C VAL A 741 -22.53 30.04 18.01
N GLU A 742 -22.26 30.86 19.03
CA GLU A 742 -23.14 31.94 19.46
C GLU A 742 -23.19 33.09 18.44
N GLU A 743 -22.05 33.41 17.81
CA GLU A 743 -21.94 34.43 16.77
C GLU A 743 -22.35 33.94 15.37
N ALA A 744 -22.51 32.62 15.19
CA ALA A 744 -22.89 32.03 13.91
C ALA A 744 -24.33 32.35 13.49
N ALA A 745 -24.62 32.17 12.19
CA ALA A 745 -25.99 32.32 11.69
C ALA A 745 -26.94 31.32 12.40
N PRO A 746 -28.20 31.71 12.71
CA PRO A 746 -29.10 30.89 13.55
C PRO A 746 -29.29 29.45 13.08
N HIS A 747 -29.28 29.22 11.77
CA HIS A 747 -29.40 27.89 11.18
C HIS A 747 -28.18 27.00 11.44
N LEU A 748 -26.97 27.56 11.51
CA LEU A 748 -25.74 26.84 11.87
C LEU A 748 -25.73 26.53 13.36
N THR A 749 -26.10 27.49 14.21
CA THR A 749 -26.20 27.31 15.67
C THR A 749 -27.16 26.16 16.02
N ALA A 750 -28.37 26.17 15.44
CA ALA A 750 -29.34 25.10 15.64
C ALA A 750 -28.81 23.74 15.15
N ARG A 751 -28.14 23.72 13.99
CA ARG A 751 -27.59 22.50 13.40
C ARG A 751 -26.48 21.89 14.25
N VAL A 752 -25.49 22.67 14.69
CA VAL A 752 -24.38 22.18 15.53
C VAL A 752 -24.89 21.65 16.87
N ARG A 753 -25.77 22.40 17.55
CA ARG A 753 -26.37 21.95 18.82
C ARG A 753 -27.19 20.67 18.65
N SER A 754 -27.94 20.54 17.55
CA SER A 754 -28.71 19.32 17.27
C SER A 754 -27.83 18.08 17.07
N LEU A 755 -26.66 18.24 16.43
CA LEU A 755 -25.68 17.16 16.25
C LEU A 755 -25.05 16.75 17.60
N ALA A 756 -24.67 17.73 18.43
CA ALA A 756 -24.11 17.48 19.76
C ALA A 756 -25.09 16.76 20.69
N GLU A 757 -26.36 17.19 20.73
CA GLU A 757 -27.40 16.55 21.54
C GLU A 757 -27.67 15.09 21.13
N MET A 758 -27.71 14.81 19.81
CA MET A 758 -27.92 13.45 19.32
C MET A 758 -26.81 12.51 19.76
N ARG A 759 -25.56 12.97 19.69
CA ARG A 759 -24.40 12.19 20.11
C ARG A 759 -24.43 11.93 21.62
N ALA A 760 -24.79 12.94 22.43
CA ALA A 760 -24.92 12.82 23.88
C ALA A 760 -26.01 11.81 24.31
N ARG A 761 -27.08 11.64 23.52
CA ARG A 761 -28.16 10.66 23.78
C ARG A 761 -27.81 9.22 23.37
N GLY A 762 -26.57 8.95 22.95
CA GLY A 762 -26.08 7.58 22.73
C GLY A 762 -26.64 6.87 21.49
N GLY A 763 -26.99 7.57 20.40
CA GLY A 763 -27.40 6.84 19.20
C GLY A 763 -27.63 7.61 17.91
N ALA A 764 -26.70 7.45 16.97
CA ALA A 764 -27.02 7.32 15.53
C ALA A 764 -27.70 5.97 15.21
N ARG A 765 -27.70 5.01 16.16
CA ARG A 765 -28.03 3.59 15.95
C ARG A 765 -29.52 3.19 16.06
N ARG A 766 -30.46 4.10 16.41
CA ARG A 766 -31.89 3.73 16.64
C ARG A 766 -32.95 4.53 15.87
N ILE A 767 -32.59 5.26 14.81
CA ILE A 767 -33.57 6.13 14.13
C ILE A 767 -33.79 5.67 12.68
N SER A 768 -34.88 4.93 12.45
CA SER A 768 -35.32 4.44 11.13
C SER A 768 -36.03 5.50 10.27
N SER A 769 -36.18 6.74 10.76
CA SER A 769 -36.83 7.83 10.02
C SER A 769 -35.88 8.47 9.00
N THR A 770 -36.44 9.03 7.93
CA THR A 770 -35.69 9.77 6.88
C THR A 770 -34.85 10.91 7.45
N GLY A 771 -35.32 11.57 8.51
CA GLY A 771 -34.56 12.60 9.24
C GLY A 771 -33.34 12.04 10.00
N GLY A 772 -33.46 10.84 10.58
CA GLY A 772 -32.35 10.15 11.25
C GLY A 772 -31.23 9.77 10.28
N ARG A 773 -31.56 9.24 9.09
CA ARG A 773 -30.55 8.87 8.07
C ARG A 773 -29.71 10.06 7.60
N ARG A 774 -30.36 11.21 7.37
CA ARG A 774 -29.66 12.44 6.98
C ARG A 774 -28.69 12.87 8.07
N MET A 775 -29.14 12.91 9.33
CA MET A 775 -28.31 13.35 10.44
C MET A 775 -27.15 12.39 10.75
N SER A 776 -27.35 11.07 10.60
CA SER A 776 -26.25 10.08 10.67
C SER A 776 -25.22 10.23 9.55
N ALA A 777 -25.63 10.69 8.37
CA ALA A 777 -24.69 11.03 7.30
C ALA A 777 -23.87 12.29 7.66
N GLU A 778 -24.50 13.29 8.28
CA GLU A 778 -23.82 14.50 8.74
C GLU A 778 -22.80 14.22 9.86
N LEU A 779 -23.12 13.35 10.82
CA LEU A 779 -22.16 12.89 11.84
C LEU A 779 -20.95 12.18 11.20
N ARG A 780 -21.16 11.28 10.24
CA ARG A 780 -20.07 10.61 9.51
C ARG A 780 -19.23 11.56 8.66
N ALA A 781 -19.84 12.64 8.18
CA ALA A 781 -19.12 13.71 7.49
C ALA A 781 -18.22 14.48 8.46
N PHE A 782 -18.70 14.76 9.69
CA PHE A 782 -17.93 15.40 10.74
C PHE A 782 -16.79 14.51 11.26
N GLU A 783 -17.03 13.22 11.48
CA GLU A 783 -15.98 12.23 11.79
C GLU A 783 -14.90 12.23 10.69
N GLY A 784 -15.31 12.25 9.42
CA GLY A 784 -14.37 12.39 8.31
C GLY A 784 -13.53 13.66 8.33
N MET A 785 -14.13 14.79 8.75
CA MET A 785 -13.39 16.04 8.93
C MET A 785 -12.34 15.93 10.03
N ILE A 786 -12.69 15.30 11.16
CA ILE A 786 -11.75 15.05 12.26
C ILE A 786 -10.60 14.16 11.81
N LEU A 787 -10.89 13.08 11.07
CA LEU A 787 -9.84 12.19 10.55
C LEU A 787 -8.83 12.92 9.65
N ARG A 788 -9.31 13.86 8.82
CA ARG A 788 -8.44 14.71 7.98
C ARG A 788 -7.66 15.77 8.75
N ALA A 789 -8.20 16.23 9.89
CA ALA A 789 -7.57 17.25 10.72
C ALA A 789 -6.61 16.65 11.77
N ALA A 790 -6.81 15.39 12.15
CA ALA A 790 -6.02 14.73 13.19
C ALA A 790 -4.51 14.73 12.88
N ASN A 791 -3.73 15.07 13.91
CA ASN A 791 -2.28 15.05 13.89
C ASN A 791 -1.75 13.61 14.02
N LEU A 792 -2.37 12.81 14.89
CA LEU A 792 -1.98 11.41 15.12
C LEU A 792 -3.17 10.51 14.80
N VAL A 793 -3.00 9.61 13.83
CA VAL A 793 -4.05 8.66 13.42
C VAL A 793 -3.54 7.24 13.67
N PHE A 794 -4.30 6.48 14.47
CA PHE A 794 -4.03 5.08 14.81
C PHE A 794 -5.00 4.17 14.07
N ALA A 795 -4.50 3.35 13.15
CA ALA A 795 -5.35 2.51 12.32
C ALA A 795 -4.68 1.20 11.94
N THR A 796 -5.46 0.11 11.87
CA THR A 796 -4.95 -1.14 11.31
C THR A 796 -4.69 -0.99 9.81
N THR A 797 -3.74 -1.75 9.28
CA THR A 797 -3.26 -1.65 7.89
C THR A 797 -4.37 -1.77 6.83
N ASN A 798 -5.48 -2.43 7.16
CA ASN A 798 -6.62 -2.65 6.27
C ASN A 798 -7.96 -2.06 6.79
N SER A 799 -7.89 -0.96 7.55
CA SER A 799 -9.08 -0.26 8.05
C SER A 799 -9.84 0.51 6.95
N ALA A 800 -11.16 0.67 7.13
CA ALA A 800 -11.98 1.52 6.26
C ALA A 800 -11.58 3.00 6.32
N ALA A 801 -10.96 3.42 7.42
CA ALA A 801 -10.46 4.78 7.60
C ALA A 801 -9.25 5.06 6.69
N ILE A 802 -8.30 4.12 6.59
CA ILE A 802 -7.17 4.25 5.65
C ILE A 802 -7.68 4.27 4.21
N GLU A 803 -8.62 3.39 3.85
CA GLU A 803 -9.25 3.41 2.51
C GLU A 803 -9.85 4.79 2.19
N ARG A 804 -10.62 5.36 3.12
CA ARG A 804 -11.19 6.70 2.97
C ARG A 804 -10.12 7.78 2.83
N LEU A 805 -9.04 7.70 3.60
CA LEU A 805 -7.91 8.63 3.52
C LEU A 805 -7.21 8.58 2.16
N ILE A 806 -7.09 7.38 1.55
CA ILE A 806 -6.55 7.20 0.20
C ILE A 806 -7.48 7.83 -0.84
N GLU A 807 -8.80 7.57 -0.76
CA GLU A 807 -9.79 8.14 -1.67
C GLU A 807 -9.84 9.67 -1.60
N GLU A 808 -9.78 10.22 -0.38
CA GLU A 808 -9.77 11.66 -0.13
C GLU A 808 -8.36 12.28 -0.35
N ARG A 809 -7.36 11.48 -0.77
CA ARG A 809 -5.97 11.88 -1.00
C ARG A 809 -5.32 12.56 0.22
N SER A 810 -5.74 12.26 1.44
CA SER A 810 -5.23 12.92 2.65
C SER A 810 -3.86 12.37 3.05
N LEU A 811 -2.80 13.12 2.79
CA LEU A 811 -1.43 12.70 3.11
C LEU A 811 -1.00 12.99 4.56
N PHE A 812 0.01 12.22 4.98
CA PHE A 812 0.74 12.34 6.23
C PHE A 812 2.21 12.66 5.97
N ASP A 813 2.83 13.38 6.91
CA ASP A 813 4.26 13.66 6.88
C ASP A 813 5.08 12.42 7.20
N TRP A 814 4.50 11.47 7.96
CA TRP A 814 5.05 10.16 8.25
C TRP A 814 3.99 9.06 8.22
N THR A 815 4.37 7.91 7.69
CA THR A 815 3.73 6.63 7.99
C THR A 815 4.71 5.77 8.79
N ILE A 816 4.30 5.31 9.97
CA ILE A 816 5.04 4.38 10.81
C ILE A 816 4.21 3.10 10.96
N ILE A 817 4.78 1.96 10.54
CA ILE A 817 4.13 0.66 10.58
C ILE A 817 4.88 -0.24 11.57
N GLU A 818 4.25 -0.59 12.69
CA GLU A 818 4.76 -1.55 13.66
C GLU A 818 4.34 -2.99 13.31
N GLU A 819 5.10 -3.97 13.78
CA GLU A 819 4.93 -5.40 13.49
C GLU A 819 4.89 -5.71 11.98
N ALA A 820 5.62 -4.94 11.16
CA ALA A 820 5.65 -5.07 9.71
C ALA A 820 6.14 -6.45 9.21
N GLY A 821 6.92 -7.17 10.03
CA GLY A 821 7.35 -8.55 9.73
C GLY A 821 6.22 -9.59 9.77
N LYS A 822 5.05 -9.23 10.32
CA LYS A 822 3.84 -10.08 10.37
C LYS A 822 2.80 -9.75 9.31
N ALA A 823 3.09 -8.75 8.48
CA ALA A 823 2.20 -8.33 7.40
C ALA A 823 2.77 -8.76 6.05
N THR A 824 1.89 -9.20 5.16
CA THR A 824 2.20 -9.38 3.74
C THR A 824 2.41 -8.03 3.07
N GLY A 825 3.12 -7.99 1.94
CA GLY A 825 3.24 -6.74 1.15
C GLY A 825 1.88 -6.14 0.81
N GLY A 826 0.88 -6.97 0.50
CA GLY A 826 -0.49 -6.54 0.20
C GLY A 826 -1.19 -5.85 1.37
N GLU A 827 -0.95 -6.28 2.61
CA GLU A 827 -1.45 -5.60 3.81
C GLU A 827 -0.70 -4.28 4.06
N LEU A 828 0.61 -4.24 3.79
CA LEU A 828 1.44 -3.05 3.99
C LEU A 828 1.16 -1.94 2.98
N LEU A 829 0.59 -2.25 1.81
CA LEU A 829 0.42 -1.28 0.72
C LEU A 829 -0.36 -0.03 1.11
N SER A 830 -1.54 -0.19 1.72
CA SER A 830 -2.46 0.91 2.03
C SER A 830 -1.82 2.04 2.87
N PRO A 831 -1.17 1.75 4.01
CA PRO A 831 -0.48 2.82 4.77
C PRO A 831 0.73 3.41 4.03
N LEU A 832 1.43 2.64 3.17
CA LEU A 832 2.57 3.13 2.39
C LEU A 832 2.18 4.16 1.32
N LEU A 833 0.93 4.14 0.85
CA LEU A 833 0.38 5.12 -0.11
C LEU A 833 0.14 6.51 0.50
N LEU A 834 0.11 6.63 1.83
CA LEU A 834 -0.36 7.83 2.52
C LEU A 834 0.75 8.80 2.94
N SER A 835 2.02 8.48 2.68
CA SER A 835 3.14 9.35 3.01
C SER A 835 4.34 9.07 2.10
N HIS A 836 5.15 10.09 1.83
CA HIS A 836 6.48 9.92 1.20
C HIS A 836 7.50 9.31 2.17
N ARG A 837 7.32 9.53 3.48
CA ARG A 837 8.29 9.11 4.50
C ARG A 837 7.74 7.96 5.32
N ARG A 838 8.44 6.84 5.23
CA ARG A 838 7.94 5.54 5.68
C ARG A 838 8.93 4.90 6.63
N LEU A 839 8.47 4.51 7.80
CA LEU A 839 9.22 3.72 8.76
C LEU A 839 8.50 2.40 8.97
N MET A 840 9.14 1.29 8.62
CA MET A 840 8.61 -0.04 8.92
C MET A 840 9.44 -0.67 10.03
N ILE A 841 8.77 -1.14 11.06
CA ILE A 841 9.38 -1.71 12.25
C ILE A 841 8.82 -3.11 12.43
N GLY A 842 9.69 -4.10 12.58
CA GLY A 842 9.24 -5.48 12.71
C GLY A 842 10.35 -6.44 13.08
N ASP A 843 10.00 -7.71 13.15
CA ASP A 843 10.96 -8.79 13.35
C ASP A 843 10.53 -10.03 12.56
N HIS A 844 11.11 -10.19 11.36
CA HIS A 844 10.83 -11.33 10.47
C HIS A 844 11.47 -12.65 10.96
N LYS A 845 12.22 -12.62 12.08
CA LYS A 845 12.65 -13.84 12.79
C LYS A 845 11.62 -14.32 13.82
N GLN A 846 10.51 -13.62 13.99
CA GLN A 846 9.33 -14.08 14.73
C GLN A 846 8.24 -14.56 13.76
N LEU A 847 7.01 -14.81 14.28
CA LEU A 847 5.90 -15.39 13.53
C LEU A 847 5.69 -14.69 12.17
N PRO A 848 5.55 -15.45 11.08
CA PRO A 848 5.25 -14.90 9.76
C PRO A 848 3.81 -14.40 9.64
N PRO A 849 3.46 -13.70 8.55
CA PRO A 849 2.08 -13.47 8.16
C PRO A 849 1.30 -14.79 8.06
N PHE A 850 -0.01 -14.70 8.28
CA PHE A 850 -0.91 -15.85 8.16
C PHE A 850 -0.87 -16.45 6.74
N ASP A 851 -0.92 -17.78 6.64
CA ASP A 851 -0.87 -18.54 5.38
C ASP A 851 0.33 -18.30 4.45
N LEU A 852 1.43 -17.71 4.97
CA LEU A 852 2.64 -17.44 4.18
C LEU A 852 3.16 -18.70 3.46
N ASP A 853 3.25 -19.82 4.15
CA ASP A 853 3.78 -21.08 3.61
C ASP A 853 2.89 -21.61 2.46
N THR A 854 1.58 -21.44 2.59
CA THR A 854 0.58 -21.90 1.61
C THR A 854 0.75 -21.15 0.30
N ILE A 855 0.79 -19.82 0.35
CA ILE A 855 0.96 -18.97 -0.84
C ILE A 855 2.37 -19.14 -1.44
N THR A 856 3.41 -19.25 -0.61
CA THR A 856 4.80 -19.48 -1.06
C THR A 856 4.92 -20.77 -1.85
N LYS A 857 4.30 -21.85 -1.36
CA LYS A 857 4.29 -23.15 -2.05
C LYS A 857 3.55 -23.07 -3.39
N LEU A 858 2.46 -22.33 -3.46
CA LEU A 858 1.73 -22.11 -4.71
C LEU A 858 2.57 -21.31 -5.73
N LEU A 859 3.16 -20.19 -5.32
CA LEU A 859 4.01 -19.33 -6.16
C LEU A 859 5.27 -20.04 -6.68
N SER A 860 5.70 -21.12 -6.02
CA SER A 860 6.81 -21.96 -6.47
C SER A 860 6.46 -22.81 -7.71
N SER A 861 5.18 -22.91 -8.09
CA SER A 861 4.70 -23.65 -9.27
C SER A 861 3.97 -22.72 -10.23
N THR A 862 4.69 -22.21 -11.23
CA THR A 862 4.16 -21.30 -12.26
C THR A 862 2.94 -21.90 -12.99
N GLU A 863 2.94 -23.20 -13.26
CA GLU A 863 1.82 -23.89 -13.92
C GLU A 863 0.56 -23.90 -13.03
N ASN A 864 0.70 -24.19 -11.74
CA ASN A 864 -0.43 -24.16 -10.81
C ASN A 864 -0.98 -22.74 -10.68
N VAL A 865 -0.12 -21.72 -10.62
CA VAL A 865 -0.56 -20.32 -10.59
C VAL A 865 -1.36 -19.96 -11.85
N LYS A 866 -0.90 -20.33 -13.06
CA LYS A 866 -1.64 -20.11 -14.31
C LYS A 866 -3.03 -20.77 -14.25
N ASN A 867 -3.09 -22.03 -13.83
CA ASN A 867 -4.35 -22.77 -13.70
C ASN A 867 -5.29 -22.09 -12.70
N VAL A 868 -4.78 -21.69 -11.53
CA VAL A 868 -5.57 -20.98 -10.50
C VAL A 868 -6.16 -19.70 -11.07
N VAL A 869 -5.32 -18.83 -11.65
CA VAL A 869 -5.79 -17.54 -12.15
C VAL A 869 -6.80 -17.72 -13.28
N SER A 870 -6.61 -18.68 -14.20
CA SER A 870 -7.61 -18.96 -15.25
C SER A 870 -8.97 -19.41 -14.69
N LEU A 871 -8.99 -20.17 -13.60
CA LEU A 871 -10.23 -20.65 -12.98
C LEU A 871 -10.92 -19.55 -12.17
N VAL A 872 -10.16 -18.60 -11.63
CA VAL A 872 -10.66 -17.51 -10.79
C VAL A 872 -11.46 -16.48 -11.59
N ASP A 873 -11.15 -16.31 -12.89
CA ASP A 873 -11.83 -15.35 -13.75
C ASP A 873 -13.36 -15.57 -13.80
N ASP A 874 -13.79 -16.84 -13.81
CA ASP A 874 -15.20 -17.25 -13.81
C ASP A 874 -15.81 -17.36 -12.40
N LEU A 875 -15.00 -17.40 -11.34
CA LEU A 875 -15.45 -17.58 -9.96
C LEU A 875 -15.49 -16.28 -9.15
N VAL A 876 -15.00 -15.17 -9.71
CA VAL A 876 -14.98 -13.85 -9.09
C VAL A 876 -15.82 -12.88 -9.89
N SER A 877 -16.75 -12.21 -9.21
CA SER A 877 -17.62 -11.22 -9.84
C SER A 877 -16.84 -10.06 -10.47
N ARG A 878 -17.38 -9.46 -11.54
CA ARG A 878 -16.80 -8.25 -12.17
C ARG A 878 -16.60 -7.09 -11.20
N TYR A 879 -17.35 -7.04 -10.09
CA TYR A 879 -17.22 -6.01 -9.07
C TYR A 879 -15.88 -6.09 -8.30
N LEU A 880 -15.23 -7.25 -8.31
CA LEU A 880 -13.92 -7.47 -7.70
C LEU A 880 -12.78 -7.51 -8.74
N LYS A 881 -13.04 -7.04 -9.96
CA LYS A 881 -12.02 -6.90 -11.02
C LYS A 881 -11.64 -5.43 -11.18
N ASP A 882 -10.35 -5.19 -11.45
CA ASP A 882 -9.71 -3.89 -11.69
C ASP A 882 -8.90 -3.99 -13.00
N PRO A 883 -8.62 -2.89 -13.73
CA PRO A 883 -7.84 -2.96 -14.96
C PRO A 883 -6.49 -3.68 -14.83
N GLY A 884 -5.81 -3.62 -13.68
CA GLY A 884 -4.57 -4.38 -13.44
C GLY A 884 -4.79 -5.89 -13.30
N ILE A 885 -5.95 -6.30 -12.78
CA ILE A 885 -6.37 -7.72 -12.72
C ILE A 885 -6.77 -8.21 -14.12
N ASP A 886 -7.50 -7.39 -14.87
CA ASP A 886 -7.90 -7.70 -16.26
C ASP A 886 -6.68 -7.80 -17.19
N GLU A 887 -5.58 -7.11 -16.88
CA GLU A 887 -4.30 -7.28 -17.58
C GLU A 887 -3.68 -8.65 -17.31
N ILE A 888 -3.64 -9.10 -16.05
CA ILE A 888 -3.12 -10.43 -15.69
C ILE A 888 -3.92 -11.55 -16.35
N PHE A 889 -5.26 -11.44 -16.40
CA PHE A 889 -6.09 -12.43 -17.09
C PHE A 889 -5.74 -12.52 -18.59
N ARG A 890 -5.56 -11.38 -19.26
CA ARG A 890 -5.14 -11.34 -20.68
C ARG A 890 -3.74 -11.93 -20.92
N GLU A 891 -2.82 -11.75 -19.97
CA GLU A 891 -1.46 -12.29 -20.10
C GLU A 891 -1.40 -13.81 -20.02
N ILE A 892 -2.26 -14.43 -19.21
CA ILE A 892 -2.32 -15.89 -19.09
C ILE A 892 -2.88 -16.53 -20.35
N GLU A 893 -3.80 -15.83 -21.04
CA GLU A 893 -4.30 -16.25 -22.35
C GLU A 893 -3.22 -16.11 -23.45
N GLY A 894 -2.21 -15.26 -23.23
CA GLY A 894 -1.05 -15.09 -24.08
C GLY A 894 0.05 -16.13 -23.88
N ALA A 895 0.82 -16.42 -24.92
CA ALA A 895 2.02 -17.26 -24.85
C ALA A 895 3.24 -16.48 -24.30
N ASP A 896 3.07 -15.76 -23.19
CA ASP A 896 4.14 -14.91 -22.64
C ASP A 896 5.11 -15.71 -21.73
N ASP A 897 6.40 -15.67 -22.09
CA ASP A 897 7.49 -16.42 -21.44
C ASP A 897 7.92 -15.82 -20.07
N ASP A 898 7.46 -14.60 -19.71
CA ASP A 898 7.93 -13.87 -18.51
C ASP A 898 7.10 -14.14 -17.24
N PHE A 899 6.00 -14.92 -17.30
CA PHE A 899 5.10 -15.12 -16.15
C PHE A 899 5.79 -15.78 -14.92
N GLY A 900 6.81 -16.61 -15.15
CA GLY A 900 7.61 -17.19 -14.07
C GLY A 900 8.35 -16.13 -13.24
N ARG A 901 8.78 -15.04 -13.87
CA ARG A 901 9.38 -13.90 -13.19
C ARG A 901 8.34 -13.15 -12.35
N SER A 902 7.12 -12.96 -12.87
CA SER A 902 6.01 -12.37 -12.12
C SER A 902 5.70 -13.15 -10.83
N CYS A 903 5.76 -14.49 -10.86
CA CYS A 903 5.63 -15.31 -9.65
C CYS A 903 6.76 -15.06 -8.63
N ALA A 904 8.00 -14.90 -9.10
CA ALA A 904 9.15 -14.62 -8.25
C ALA A 904 9.07 -13.21 -7.62
N ASP A 905 8.67 -12.22 -8.41
CA ASP A 905 8.46 -10.84 -7.94
C ASP A 905 7.30 -10.79 -6.92
N ALA A 906 6.19 -11.49 -7.18
CA ALA A 906 5.10 -11.65 -6.21
C ALA A 906 5.54 -12.33 -4.91
N LEU A 907 6.44 -13.32 -4.95
CA LEU A 907 7.00 -13.92 -3.75
C LEU A 907 7.84 -12.92 -2.93
N ALA A 908 8.61 -12.06 -3.60
CA ALA A 908 9.36 -10.99 -2.94
C ALA A 908 8.44 -9.95 -2.29
N VAL A 909 7.32 -9.62 -2.94
CA VAL A 909 6.28 -8.73 -2.37
C VAL A 909 5.55 -9.41 -1.20
N LEU A 910 5.29 -10.71 -1.26
CA LEU A 910 4.62 -11.44 -0.18
C LEU A 910 5.37 -11.28 1.15
N THR A 911 6.70 -11.33 1.12
CA THR A 911 7.60 -11.14 2.27
C THR A 911 8.33 -9.80 2.24
N LEU A 912 7.68 -8.73 1.75
CA LEU A 912 8.29 -7.42 1.46
C LEU A 912 9.29 -6.93 2.53
N PHE A 913 8.88 -6.91 3.80
CA PHE A 913 9.72 -6.45 4.91
C PHE A 913 10.98 -7.33 5.08
N GLU A 914 10.81 -8.65 5.14
CA GLU A 914 11.91 -9.61 5.25
C GLU A 914 12.87 -9.47 4.05
N ASN A 915 12.32 -9.39 2.84
CA ASN A 915 13.09 -9.29 1.61
C ASN A 915 14.00 -8.04 1.61
N PHE A 916 13.44 -6.89 1.97
CA PHE A 916 14.21 -5.64 2.00
C PHE A 916 15.26 -5.63 3.11
N VAL A 917 14.91 -6.10 4.32
CA VAL A 917 15.84 -6.16 5.46
C VAL A 917 17.01 -7.10 5.16
N GLU A 918 16.74 -8.32 4.69
CA GLU A 918 17.80 -9.31 4.41
C GLU A 918 18.70 -8.88 3.25
N ARG A 919 18.15 -8.28 2.19
CA ARG A 919 18.95 -7.73 1.09
C ARG A 919 19.88 -6.61 1.57
N GLU A 920 19.37 -5.70 2.39
CA GLU A 920 20.19 -4.60 2.93
C GLU A 920 21.25 -5.10 3.91
N PHE A 921 20.93 -6.04 4.82
CA PHE A 921 21.95 -6.62 5.71
C PHE A 921 23.00 -7.42 4.96
N ALA A 922 22.62 -8.18 3.93
CA ALA A 922 23.57 -8.86 3.06
C ALA A 922 24.49 -7.88 2.32
N ARG A 923 23.97 -6.72 1.90
CA ARG A 923 24.79 -5.63 1.34
C ARG A 923 25.74 -5.07 2.38
N GLN A 924 25.26 -4.71 3.58
CA GLN A 924 26.08 -4.12 4.64
C GLN A 924 27.25 -5.03 5.03
N LYS A 925 27.03 -6.35 5.08
CA LYS A 925 28.10 -7.34 5.31
C LYS A 925 29.18 -7.33 4.20
N LYS A 926 28.81 -7.02 2.95
CA LYS A 926 29.73 -6.98 1.80
C LYS A 926 30.40 -5.61 1.60
N ARG A 927 29.71 -4.52 1.91
CA ARG A 927 30.12 -3.13 1.68
C ARG A 927 29.62 -2.24 2.81
N ASP A 928 30.54 -1.61 3.52
CA ASP A 928 30.20 -0.72 4.65
C ASP A 928 30.07 0.77 4.27
N GLN A 929 30.29 1.12 2.99
CA GLN A 929 30.23 2.51 2.54
C GLN A 929 28.85 2.86 1.95
N GLY A 930 28.25 3.95 2.45
CA GLY A 930 26.99 4.55 1.97
C GLY A 930 25.82 4.43 2.95
N SER A 931 24.77 5.25 2.75
CA SER A 931 23.60 5.32 3.63
C SER A 931 22.93 3.94 3.79
N ARG A 932 22.64 3.61 5.05
CA ARG A 932 21.93 2.40 5.47
C ARG A 932 20.43 2.68 5.42
N ILE A 933 19.66 1.79 4.82
CA ILE A 933 18.18 1.87 4.81
C ILE A 933 17.54 0.91 5.80
N ALA A 934 18.35 0.10 6.48
CA ALA A 934 17.89 -0.85 7.49
C ALA A 934 18.89 -0.97 8.65
N ARG A 935 18.37 -1.13 9.87
CA ARG A 935 19.17 -1.37 11.08
C ARG A 935 18.49 -2.36 12.02
N ARG A 936 19.31 -3.17 12.72
CA ARG A 936 18.87 -4.01 13.84
C ARG A 936 19.12 -3.31 15.17
N LEU A 937 18.16 -3.37 16.09
CA LEU A 937 18.37 -3.01 17.49
C LEU A 937 19.00 -4.19 18.26
N ASN A 938 20.09 -3.93 18.97
CA ASN A 938 20.91 -4.99 19.57
C ASN A 938 20.86 -5.05 21.11
N GLU A 939 20.20 -4.10 21.79
CA GLU A 939 20.12 -4.07 23.26
C GLU A 939 18.70 -4.36 23.76
N GLN A 940 18.54 -5.40 24.58
CA GLN A 940 17.26 -5.85 25.15
C GLN A 940 17.12 -5.51 26.65
N TYR A 941 15.89 -5.25 27.07
CA TYR A 941 15.50 -4.78 28.41
C TYR A 941 14.50 -5.70 29.12
N ARG A 942 14.13 -6.83 28.50
CA ARG A 942 13.03 -7.69 28.94
C ARG A 942 13.50 -8.93 29.69
N MET A 943 14.42 -9.68 29.09
CA MET A 943 14.78 -11.05 29.49
C MET A 943 16.00 -11.04 30.42
N HIS A 944 16.04 -11.98 31.35
CA HIS A 944 17.23 -12.28 32.14
C HIS A 944 18.40 -12.63 31.20
N PRO A 945 19.66 -12.24 31.50
CA PRO A 945 20.82 -12.49 30.63
C PRO A 945 20.94 -13.93 30.09
N ALA A 946 20.73 -14.93 30.94
CA ALA A 946 20.76 -16.35 30.55
C ALA A 946 19.70 -16.71 29.48
N ILE A 947 18.47 -16.20 29.63
CA ILE A 947 17.38 -16.41 28.66
C ILE A 947 17.73 -15.67 27.35
N ALA A 948 18.18 -14.41 27.47
CA ALA A 948 18.58 -13.59 26.34
C ALA A 948 19.73 -14.22 25.53
N GLN A 949 20.67 -14.89 26.19
CA GLN A 949 21.79 -15.57 25.55
C GLN A 949 21.34 -16.74 24.67
N ILE A 950 20.37 -17.54 25.13
CA ILE A 950 19.73 -18.60 24.34
C ILE A 950 19.08 -18.00 23.08
N VAL A 951 18.25 -16.98 23.25
CA VAL A 951 17.53 -16.33 22.14
C VAL A 951 18.53 -15.69 21.15
N SER A 952 19.53 -14.99 21.67
CA SER A 952 20.55 -14.28 20.89
C SER A 952 21.32 -15.21 19.97
N ARG A 953 21.83 -16.33 20.50
CA ARG A 953 22.62 -17.28 19.71
C ARG A 953 21.79 -18.14 18.76
N CYS A 954 20.57 -18.50 19.14
CA CYS A 954 19.72 -19.33 18.28
C CYS A 954 19.14 -18.55 17.10
N PHE A 955 18.85 -17.25 17.25
CA PHE A 955 18.03 -16.51 16.27
C PHE A 955 18.63 -15.18 15.78
N TYR A 956 19.65 -14.65 16.45
CA TYR A 956 20.20 -13.31 16.17
C TYR A 956 21.73 -13.26 16.13
N ASP A 957 22.38 -14.35 15.69
CA ASP A 957 23.83 -14.45 15.48
C ASP A 957 24.70 -14.13 16.71
N GLY A 958 24.14 -14.16 17.92
CA GLY A 958 24.83 -13.77 19.16
C GLY A 958 25.01 -12.26 19.34
N GLU A 959 24.35 -11.43 18.53
CA GLU A 959 24.49 -9.97 18.58
C GLU A 959 23.51 -9.27 19.53
N LEU A 960 22.44 -9.96 19.95
CA LEU A 960 21.47 -9.43 20.92
C LEU A 960 22.07 -9.51 22.33
N LYS A 961 22.16 -8.37 23.03
CA LYS A 961 22.78 -8.22 24.35
C LYS A 961 21.80 -7.63 25.36
N THR A 962 21.94 -7.99 26.62
CA THR A 962 21.20 -7.36 27.72
C THR A 962 21.79 -5.98 28.02
N ASN A 963 20.94 -4.96 28.15
CA ASN A 963 21.40 -3.63 28.53
C ASN A 963 22.06 -3.67 29.94
N PRO A 964 23.22 -3.02 30.15
CA PRO A 964 23.95 -3.09 31.42
C PRO A 964 23.14 -2.66 32.67
N LYS A 965 22.27 -1.65 32.54
CA LYS A 965 21.42 -1.20 33.67
C LYS A 965 20.40 -2.29 34.05
N GLN A 966 19.81 -2.92 33.04
CA GLN A 966 18.84 -3.99 33.23
C GLN A 966 19.50 -5.30 33.71
N GLU A 967 20.67 -5.64 33.19
CA GLU A 967 21.47 -6.77 33.66
C GLU A 967 21.79 -6.62 35.15
N LYS A 968 22.26 -5.44 35.58
CA LYS A 968 22.50 -5.15 37.00
C LYS A 968 21.24 -5.35 37.83
N LYS A 969 20.08 -4.91 37.35
CA LYS A 969 18.78 -5.11 38.03
C LYS A 969 18.47 -6.59 38.22
N PHE A 970 18.64 -7.42 37.19
CA PHE A 970 18.43 -8.87 37.28
C PHE A 970 19.37 -9.55 38.28
N LEU A 971 20.65 -9.14 38.29
CA LEU A 971 21.68 -9.74 39.13
C LEU A 971 21.62 -9.26 40.60
N SER A 972 21.09 -8.06 40.86
CA SER A 972 21.05 -7.49 42.22
C SER A 972 19.70 -7.64 42.92
N SER A 973 18.61 -7.81 42.18
CA SER A 973 17.26 -7.85 42.75
C SER A 973 16.82 -9.30 42.98
N PRO A 974 16.06 -9.59 44.05
CA PRO A 974 15.53 -10.93 44.26
C PRO A 974 14.56 -11.30 43.13
N ALA A 975 14.65 -12.54 42.64
CA ALA A 975 13.74 -13.04 41.62
C ALA A 975 12.29 -13.05 42.16
N PRO A 976 11.31 -12.59 41.37
CA PRO A 976 9.93 -12.48 41.84
C PRO A 976 9.20 -13.83 41.90
N VAL A 977 9.79 -14.90 41.33
CA VAL A 977 9.23 -16.26 41.34
C VAL A 977 10.28 -17.23 41.88
N LEU A 978 9.95 -17.92 42.96
CA LEU A 978 10.80 -18.86 43.67
C LEU A 978 10.17 -20.26 43.70
N SER A 979 10.93 -21.24 44.17
CA SER A 979 10.48 -22.62 44.34
C SER A 979 10.29 -22.95 45.81
N ALA A 980 9.21 -23.65 46.14
CA ALA A 980 8.97 -24.19 47.47
C ALA A 980 10.02 -25.25 47.87
N ASP A 981 10.62 -25.92 46.89
CA ASP A 981 11.69 -26.90 47.09
C ASP A 981 12.74 -26.78 45.97
N ALA A 982 13.80 -26.01 46.25
CA ALA A 982 14.88 -25.73 45.32
C ALA A 982 15.67 -26.99 44.90
N LYS A 983 15.60 -28.10 45.66
CA LYS A 983 16.27 -29.36 45.26
C LYS A 983 15.50 -30.08 44.16
N ARG A 984 14.19 -29.88 44.09
CA ARG A 984 13.31 -30.52 43.11
C ARG A 984 13.07 -29.63 41.89
N LEU A 985 12.97 -28.33 42.12
CA LEU A 985 12.81 -27.32 41.10
C LEU A 985 13.81 -26.18 41.40
N PRO A 986 14.98 -26.14 40.74
CA PRO A 986 16.01 -25.14 41.01
C PRO A 986 15.55 -23.72 40.68
N ASP A 987 15.99 -22.72 41.46
CA ASP A 987 15.65 -21.30 41.26
C ASP A 987 16.48 -20.60 40.17
N THR A 988 17.14 -21.37 39.30
CA THR A 988 17.88 -20.81 38.17
C THR A 988 16.95 -20.17 37.14
N PRO A 989 17.44 -19.15 36.39
CA PRO A 989 16.66 -18.47 35.36
C PRO A 989 16.12 -19.40 34.27
N VAL A 990 16.87 -20.45 33.91
CA VAL A 990 16.48 -21.43 32.91
C VAL A 990 16.47 -22.82 33.55
N VAL A 991 15.34 -23.52 33.46
CA VAL A 991 15.22 -24.91 33.92
C VAL A 991 14.71 -25.77 32.78
N PHE A 992 15.38 -26.88 32.51
CA PHE A 992 14.89 -27.90 31.59
C PHE A 992 14.51 -29.17 32.36
N ILE A 993 13.23 -29.52 32.34
CA ILE A 993 12.71 -30.77 32.91
C ILE A 993 12.81 -31.85 31.85
N ASP A 994 13.81 -32.72 32.00
CA ASP A 994 14.12 -33.77 31.03
C ASP A 994 13.22 -34.99 31.22
N MET A 995 12.43 -35.26 30.18
CA MET A 995 11.48 -36.36 30.10
C MET A 995 12.12 -37.58 29.41
N PRO A 996 11.83 -38.81 29.89
CA PRO A 996 12.42 -40.02 29.32
C PRO A 996 12.05 -40.18 27.84
N TYR A 997 13.02 -40.59 27.01
CA TYR A 997 12.78 -40.81 25.59
C TYR A 997 12.02 -42.13 25.37
N VAL A 998 10.91 -42.08 24.62
CA VAL A 998 10.04 -43.25 24.37
C VAL A 998 10.77 -44.46 23.75
N ARG A 999 11.84 -44.25 22.99
CA ARG A 999 12.63 -45.36 22.41
C ARG A 999 13.65 -45.98 23.37
N GLU A 1000 14.03 -45.26 24.42
CA GLU A 1000 14.96 -45.75 25.45
C GLU A 1000 14.22 -46.52 26.56
N GLU A 1001 12.88 -46.44 26.59
CA GLU A 1001 12.07 -47.27 27.47
C GLU A 1001 12.02 -48.74 26.98
N ARG A 1002 11.97 -49.67 27.94
CA ARG A 1002 11.82 -51.11 27.68
C ARG A 1002 10.53 -51.40 26.90
N PRO A 1003 10.41 -52.54 26.19
CA PRO A 1003 9.17 -52.92 25.50
C PRO A 1003 7.96 -52.84 26.44
N GLY A 1004 6.96 -52.00 26.10
CA GLY A 1004 5.83 -51.66 26.97
C GLY A 1004 5.89 -50.29 27.66
N GLY A 1005 6.89 -49.46 27.32
CA GLY A 1005 7.02 -48.07 27.75
C GLY A 1005 5.73 -47.26 27.60
N ARG A 1006 5.43 -46.43 28.60
CA ARG A 1006 4.22 -45.60 28.66
C ARG A 1006 4.54 -44.11 28.53
N ALA A 1007 5.80 -43.71 28.35
CA ALA A 1007 6.15 -42.30 28.22
C ALA A 1007 6.02 -41.74 26.80
N GLY A 1008 5.87 -40.42 26.69
CA GLY A 1008 5.84 -39.70 25.41
C GLY A 1008 4.44 -39.36 24.90
N GLU A 1009 4.40 -38.90 23.64
CA GLU A 1009 3.17 -38.47 22.96
C GLU A 1009 2.17 -39.62 22.82
N LYS A 1010 0.88 -39.36 23.11
CA LYS A 1010 -0.21 -40.34 23.04
C LYS A 1010 -1.41 -39.78 22.29
N LEU A 1011 -2.31 -40.67 21.86
CA LEU A 1011 -3.59 -40.29 21.27
C LEU A 1011 -4.50 -39.60 22.31
N PRO A 1012 -5.32 -38.61 21.89
CA PRO A 1012 -5.36 -37.97 20.57
C PRO A 1012 -4.04 -37.23 20.27
N PRO A 1013 -3.64 -37.13 18.97
CA PRO A 1013 -2.33 -36.62 18.56
C PRO A 1013 -1.98 -35.26 19.19
N TRP A 1014 -0.69 -34.97 19.28
CA TRP A 1014 -0.19 -33.71 19.84
C TRP A 1014 -0.55 -33.50 21.31
N SER A 1015 -0.61 -34.58 22.08
CA SER A 1015 -0.76 -34.53 23.53
C SER A 1015 0.22 -35.47 24.24
N ASN A 1016 0.77 -35.01 25.37
CA ASN A 1016 1.71 -35.77 26.17
C ASN A 1016 1.28 -35.72 27.66
N PRO A 1017 0.58 -36.76 28.15
CA PRO A 1017 0.06 -36.77 29.52
C PRO A 1017 1.14 -36.66 30.61
N ASP A 1018 2.35 -37.16 30.37
CA ASP A 1018 3.43 -37.08 31.35
C ASP A 1018 3.97 -35.66 31.46
N GLU A 1019 4.06 -34.94 30.34
CA GLU A 1019 4.37 -33.51 30.36
C GLU A 1019 3.26 -32.68 31.01
N VAL A 1020 1.98 -33.06 30.86
CA VAL A 1020 0.89 -32.42 31.61
C VAL A 1020 1.13 -32.58 33.11
N GLN A 1021 1.46 -33.79 33.58
CA GLN A 1021 1.76 -34.01 35.01
C GLN A 1021 3.00 -33.25 35.46
N ALA A 1022 4.05 -33.18 34.64
CA ALA A 1022 5.24 -32.39 34.94
C ALA A 1022 4.95 -30.89 35.05
N THR A 1023 4.09 -30.37 34.16
CA THR A 1023 3.62 -28.99 34.19
C THR A 1023 2.89 -28.70 35.50
N ILE A 1024 1.93 -29.54 35.88
CA ILE A 1024 1.18 -29.37 37.14
C ILE A 1024 2.12 -29.49 38.35
N ARG A 1025 3.06 -30.43 38.34
CA ARG A 1025 4.00 -30.57 39.47
C ARG A 1025 4.93 -29.36 39.60
N THR A 1026 5.30 -28.76 38.47
CA THR A 1026 6.06 -27.50 38.46
C THR A 1026 5.23 -26.37 39.07
N LEU A 1027 3.96 -26.21 38.66
CA LEU A 1027 3.04 -25.22 39.23
C LEU A 1027 2.82 -25.42 40.74
N GLU A 1028 2.73 -26.66 41.21
CA GLU A 1028 2.62 -27.00 42.63
C GLU A 1028 3.83 -26.55 43.46
N LEU A 1029 5.01 -26.43 42.83
CA LEU A 1029 6.25 -26.01 43.48
C LEU A 1029 6.55 -24.51 43.33
N LEU A 1030 5.99 -23.81 42.35
CA LEU A 1030 6.21 -22.37 42.17
C LEU A 1030 5.54 -21.53 43.27
N ARG A 1031 6.25 -20.51 43.75
CA ARG A 1031 5.77 -19.56 44.77
C ARG A 1031 6.13 -18.13 44.36
N SER A 1032 5.28 -17.18 44.71
CA SER A 1032 5.65 -15.76 44.60
C SER A 1032 6.77 -15.44 45.61
N GLY A 1033 7.81 -14.75 45.15
CA GLY A 1033 8.92 -14.29 45.99
C GLY A 1033 8.56 -13.11 46.90
N SER A 1034 7.40 -12.47 46.67
CA SER A 1034 6.92 -11.35 47.48
C SER A 1034 5.45 -11.55 47.88
N LYS A 1035 5.10 -11.07 49.09
CA LYS A 1035 3.69 -10.99 49.54
C LYS A 1035 2.96 -9.76 48.99
N THR A 1036 3.68 -8.74 48.54
CA THR A 1036 3.11 -7.46 48.08
C THR A 1036 3.05 -7.33 46.57
N TYR A 1037 3.91 -8.04 45.84
CA TYR A 1037 3.94 -8.06 44.37
C TYR A 1037 3.46 -9.43 43.86
N LYS A 1038 2.48 -9.43 42.97
CA LYS A 1038 1.99 -10.64 42.30
C LYS A 1038 2.69 -10.79 40.94
N PRO A 1039 3.64 -11.73 40.77
CA PRO A 1039 4.31 -11.95 39.50
C PRO A 1039 3.36 -12.51 38.44
N SER A 1040 3.63 -12.19 37.17
CA SER A 1040 2.87 -12.77 36.05
C SER A 1040 3.38 -14.17 35.67
N LEU A 1041 2.45 -15.05 35.30
CA LEU A 1041 2.75 -16.45 34.96
C LEU A 1041 2.00 -16.87 33.69
N ALA A 1042 2.71 -17.57 32.80
CA ALA A 1042 2.15 -18.19 31.61
C ALA A 1042 2.58 -19.66 31.48
N VAL A 1043 1.67 -20.48 30.95
CA VAL A 1043 1.90 -21.89 30.61
C VAL A 1043 1.61 -22.07 29.13
N LEU A 1044 2.63 -22.36 28.34
CA LEU A 1044 2.55 -22.40 26.89
C LEU A 1044 2.74 -23.81 26.37
N SER A 1045 2.05 -24.12 25.28
CA SER A 1045 2.32 -25.31 24.47
C SER A 1045 2.09 -24.99 22.99
N PRO A 1046 2.88 -25.56 22.07
CA PRO A 1046 2.64 -25.43 20.63
C PRO A 1046 1.29 -25.98 20.15
N TYR A 1047 0.66 -26.86 20.92
CA TYR A 1047 -0.48 -27.65 20.46
C TYR A 1047 -1.71 -27.42 21.34
N TRP A 1048 -2.81 -26.99 20.70
CA TRP A 1048 -4.09 -26.70 21.37
C TRP A 1048 -4.62 -27.87 22.21
N GLN A 1049 -4.51 -29.11 21.69
CA GLN A 1049 -4.95 -30.31 22.42
C GLN A 1049 -4.20 -30.50 23.76
N GLN A 1050 -2.92 -30.11 23.82
CA GLN A 1050 -2.14 -30.12 25.05
C GLN A 1050 -2.53 -28.96 25.96
N VAL A 1051 -2.74 -27.75 25.40
CA VAL A 1051 -3.20 -26.56 26.14
C VAL A 1051 -4.49 -26.87 26.89
N ASN A 1052 -5.50 -27.43 26.23
CA ASN A 1052 -6.76 -27.79 26.88
C ASN A 1052 -6.56 -28.78 28.03
N ARG A 1053 -5.72 -29.80 27.84
CA ARG A 1053 -5.46 -30.81 28.88
C ARG A 1053 -4.75 -30.22 30.10
N ILE A 1054 -3.84 -29.27 29.88
CA ILE A 1054 -3.18 -28.54 30.95
C ILE A 1054 -4.18 -27.61 31.64
N GLY A 1055 -4.95 -26.83 30.88
CA GLY A 1055 -6.00 -25.94 31.37
C GLY A 1055 -7.02 -26.67 32.25
N ASP A 1056 -7.53 -27.82 31.80
CA ASP A 1056 -8.43 -28.69 32.56
C ASP A 1056 -7.84 -29.13 33.90
N GLN A 1057 -6.56 -29.49 33.92
CA GLN A 1057 -5.88 -29.92 35.15
C GLN A 1057 -5.62 -28.75 36.09
N ILE A 1058 -5.31 -27.57 35.57
CA ILE A 1058 -5.19 -26.35 36.37
C ILE A 1058 -6.54 -26.01 37.00
N ALA A 1059 -7.62 -25.98 36.21
CA ALA A 1059 -8.97 -25.69 36.69
C ALA A 1059 -9.41 -26.66 37.79
N LYS A 1060 -9.22 -27.97 37.60
CA LYS A 1060 -9.56 -29.02 38.58
C LYS A 1060 -8.81 -28.90 39.92
N ARG A 1061 -7.63 -28.29 39.94
CA ARG A 1061 -6.77 -28.18 41.14
C ARG A 1061 -6.68 -26.76 41.68
N ARG A 1062 -7.38 -25.79 41.07
CA ARG A 1062 -7.31 -24.35 41.39
C ARG A 1062 -7.68 -24.07 42.84
N ASP A 1063 -8.71 -24.74 43.37
CA ASP A 1063 -9.15 -24.57 44.77
C ASP A 1063 -8.43 -25.49 45.77
N GLY A 1064 -7.42 -26.24 45.32
CA GLY A 1064 -6.69 -27.23 46.11
C GLY A 1064 -5.19 -27.05 46.05
N ALA A 1065 -4.49 -28.00 45.41
CA ALA A 1065 -3.02 -28.01 45.33
C ALA A 1065 -2.40 -26.80 44.61
N LEU A 1066 -3.21 -26.06 43.84
CA LEU A 1066 -2.80 -24.86 43.11
C LEU A 1066 -3.44 -23.56 43.65
N ALA A 1067 -4.02 -23.57 44.86
CA ALA A 1067 -4.65 -22.39 45.45
C ALA A 1067 -3.70 -21.18 45.56
N HIS A 1068 -2.40 -21.42 45.75
CA HIS A 1068 -1.39 -20.36 45.80
C HIS A 1068 -1.24 -19.58 44.49
N LEU A 1069 -1.76 -20.09 43.37
CA LEU A 1069 -1.74 -19.37 42.09
C LEU A 1069 -2.58 -18.08 42.10
N GLU A 1070 -3.45 -17.88 43.10
CA GLU A 1070 -4.11 -16.58 43.36
C GLU A 1070 -3.13 -15.41 43.60
N ASN A 1071 -1.89 -15.75 43.96
CA ASN A 1071 -0.79 -14.81 44.16
C ASN A 1071 -0.01 -14.50 42.88
N PHE A 1072 -0.46 -15.03 41.73
CA PHE A 1072 0.09 -14.76 40.41
C PHE A 1072 -0.94 -14.05 39.54
N VAL A 1073 -0.46 -13.26 38.58
CA VAL A 1073 -1.29 -12.65 37.54
C VAL A 1073 -1.29 -13.56 36.31
N PRO A 1074 -2.45 -14.04 35.83
CA PRO A 1074 -2.52 -14.78 34.57
C PRO A 1074 -2.15 -13.88 33.39
N ALA A 1075 -1.40 -14.42 32.43
CA ALA A 1075 -0.89 -13.62 31.30
C ALA A 1075 -1.60 -13.89 29.96
N ILE A 1076 -2.32 -15.01 29.78
CA ILE A 1076 -2.91 -15.42 28.49
C ILE A 1076 -4.27 -14.72 28.22
N GLY A 1077 -4.87 -14.11 29.24
CA GLY A 1077 -6.12 -13.35 29.20
C GLY A 1077 -6.54 -12.95 30.61
N ASP A 1078 -7.73 -12.35 30.79
CA ASP A 1078 -8.17 -11.79 32.08
C ASP A 1078 -8.19 -12.82 33.24
N GLN A 1079 -8.30 -14.14 32.95
CA GLN A 1079 -8.33 -15.19 33.98
C GLN A 1079 -7.56 -16.48 33.64
N GLU A 1080 -6.82 -16.55 32.53
CA GLU A 1080 -6.23 -17.80 32.03
C GLU A 1080 -4.70 -17.86 32.16
N PHE A 1081 -4.19 -18.97 32.70
CA PHE A 1081 -2.75 -19.22 32.80
C PHE A 1081 -2.18 -20.00 31.61
N CYS A 1082 -3.01 -20.66 30.79
CA CYS A 1082 -2.55 -21.58 29.76
C CYS A 1082 -3.03 -21.19 28.36
N GLY A 1083 -2.12 -21.19 27.37
CA GLY A 1083 -2.45 -20.82 25.99
C GLY A 1083 -1.47 -21.39 24.97
N THR A 1084 -1.76 -21.17 23.69
CA THR A 1084 -0.86 -21.54 22.58
C THR A 1084 0.22 -20.48 22.40
N VAL A 1085 1.25 -20.81 21.61
CA VAL A 1085 2.30 -19.84 21.24
C VAL A 1085 1.71 -18.65 20.48
N ASP A 1086 0.78 -18.92 19.56
CA ASP A 1086 0.13 -17.92 18.74
C ASP A 1086 -0.82 -17.03 19.57
N SER A 1087 -1.56 -17.60 20.56
CA SER A 1087 -2.47 -16.82 21.41
C SER A 1087 -1.75 -15.91 22.41
N PHE A 1088 -0.51 -16.23 22.80
CA PHE A 1088 0.30 -15.42 23.71
C PHE A 1088 1.21 -14.41 23.00
N GLN A 1089 0.94 -14.14 21.72
CA GLN A 1089 1.73 -13.23 20.93
C GLN A 1089 1.64 -11.79 21.46
N GLY A 1090 2.80 -11.15 21.65
CA GLY A 1090 2.89 -9.80 22.23
C GLY A 1090 2.89 -9.79 23.76
N GLY A 1091 2.35 -10.83 24.38
CA GLY A 1091 2.43 -11.07 25.83
C GLY A 1091 3.85 -11.38 26.31
N GLU A 1092 4.05 -11.16 27.61
CA GLU A 1092 5.27 -11.46 28.36
C GLU A 1092 4.90 -11.79 29.81
N ALA A 1093 5.67 -12.67 30.46
CA ALA A 1093 5.43 -13.03 31.86
C ALA A 1093 6.73 -13.10 32.67
N ASP A 1094 6.63 -12.86 33.98
CA ASP A 1094 7.77 -13.01 34.90
C ASP A 1094 8.29 -14.45 34.88
N ALA A 1095 7.39 -15.44 34.88
CA ALA A 1095 7.72 -16.85 34.66
C ALA A 1095 6.90 -17.45 33.51
N VAL A 1096 7.55 -18.26 32.68
CA VAL A 1096 6.91 -19.03 31.60
C VAL A 1096 7.28 -20.49 31.71
N ILE A 1097 6.28 -21.36 31.72
CA ILE A 1097 6.43 -22.81 31.62
C ILE A 1097 6.05 -23.23 30.20
N VAL A 1098 6.84 -24.08 29.57
CA VAL A 1098 6.56 -24.58 28.22
C VAL A 1098 6.56 -26.10 28.20
N SER A 1099 5.45 -26.69 27.75
CA SER A 1099 5.37 -28.10 27.36
C SER A 1099 5.62 -28.23 25.86
N LEU A 1100 6.70 -28.93 25.47
CA LEU A 1100 7.10 -29.08 24.08
C LEU A 1100 6.37 -30.24 23.36
N VAL A 1101 5.81 -31.18 24.13
CA VAL A 1101 4.97 -32.31 23.72
C VAL A 1101 5.67 -33.41 22.94
N ARG A 1102 6.52 -33.05 21.97
CA ARG A 1102 7.07 -33.99 20.99
C ARG A 1102 8.07 -34.95 21.64
N ASN A 1103 7.68 -36.21 21.68
CA ASN A 1103 8.49 -37.35 22.10
C ASN A 1103 7.84 -38.61 21.52
N ASN A 1104 8.30 -39.06 20.36
CA ASN A 1104 7.63 -40.12 19.57
C ASN A 1104 8.63 -41.04 18.83
N HIS A 1105 8.07 -42.05 18.16
CA HIS A 1105 8.86 -43.04 17.41
C HIS A 1105 9.18 -42.64 15.97
N HIS A 1106 8.82 -41.45 15.50
CA HIS A 1106 9.08 -41.06 14.11
C HIS A 1106 10.58 -40.84 13.85
N SER A 1107 11.04 -41.22 12.66
CA SER A 1107 12.44 -41.11 12.24
C SER A 1107 12.74 -39.91 11.34
N THR A 1108 11.74 -39.35 10.65
CA THR A 1108 11.94 -38.16 9.80
C THR A 1108 11.79 -36.88 10.63
N PRO A 1109 12.72 -35.90 10.53
CA PRO A 1109 12.66 -34.69 11.34
C PRO A 1109 11.32 -33.93 11.21
N ALA A 1110 10.77 -33.83 9.99
CA ALA A 1110 9.49 -33.18 9.73
C ALA A 1110 8.32 -33.80 10.52
N ARG A 1111 8.19 -35.14 10.54
CA ARG A 1111 7.12 -35.82 11.31
C ARG A 1111 7.45 -35.89 12.80
N ALA A 1112 8.71 -36.00 13.16
CA ALA A 1112 9.13 -36.08 14.55
C ALA A 1112 8.87 -34.77 15.31
N LEU A 1113 9.33 -33.64 14.76
CA LEU A 1113 9.25 -32.32 15.39
C LEU A 1113 7.93 -31.59 15.12
N GLY A 1114 7.31 -31.79 13.95
CA GLY A 1114 6.12 -31.04 13.56
C GLY A 1114 6.35 -29.52 13.71
N PHE A 1115 5.50 -28.87 14.52
CA PHE A 1115 5.56 -27.45 14.86
C PHE A 1115 6.92 -27.00 15.43
N LEU A 1116 7.62 -27.85 16.20
CA LEU A 1116 8.93 -27.49 16.79
C LEU A 1116 10.05 -27.35 15.75
N ARG A 1117 9.80 -27.67 14.48
CA ARG A 1117 10.74 -27.43 13.38
C ARG A 1117 10.83 -25.95 13.02
N ASP A 1118 9.77 -25.19 13.29
CA ASP A 1118 9.69 -23.77 12.95
C ASP A 1118 10.53 -22.92 13.94
N ASN A 1119 11.61 -22.32 13.42
CA ASN A 1119 12.51 -21.49 14.22
C ASN A 1119 11.85 -20.19 14.71
N ARG A 1120 10.92 -19.61 13.94
CA ARG A 1120 10.21 -18.35 14.25
C ARG A 1120 9.27 -18.55 15.44
N ARG A 1121 8.54 -19.67 15.44
CA ARG A 1121 7.68 -20.09 16.55
C ARG A 1121 8.47 -20.41 17.81
N MET A 1122 9.61 -21.08 17.66
CA MET A 1122 10.52 -21.35 18.78
C MET A 1122 11.12 -20.07 19.36
N ASN A 1123 11.49 -19.10 18.51
CA ASN A 1123 11.95 -17.79 18.96
C ASN A 1123 10.88 -17.06 19.80
N VAL A 1124 9.63 -17.05 19.31
CA VAL A 1124 8.50 -16.49 20.07
C VAL A 1124 8.34 -17.20 21.41
N LEU A 1125 8.33 -18.53 21.44
CA LEU A 1125 8.14 -19.33 22.64
C LEU A 1125 9.24 -19.09 23.69
N LEU A 1126 10.51 -19.05 23.28
CA LEU A 1126 11.65 -18.91 24.18
C LEU A 1126 11.84 -17.47 24.71
N SER A 1127 11.29 -16.46 24.03
CA SER A 1127 11.48 -15.04 24.36
C SER A 1127 10.37 -14.40 25.21
N ARG A 1128 9.40 -15.17 25.71
CA ARG A 1128 8.28 -14.66 26.52
C ARG A 1128 8.59 -14.46 28.01
N ALA A 1129 9.62 -15.13 28.51
CA ALA A 1129 9.98 -15.10 29.92
C ALA A 1129 10.87 -13.89 30.26
N LYS A 1130 10.53 -13.15 31.31
CA LYS A 1130 11.38 -12.09 31.86
C LYS A 1130 12.42 -12.65 32.81
N TRP A 1131 12.00 -13.34 33.86
CA TRP A 1131 12.89 -13.83 34.92
C TRP A 1131 13.19 -15.31 34.80
N ARG A 1132 12.16 -16.13 34.51
CA ARG A 1132 12.28 -17.58 34.61
C ARG A 1132 11.61 -18.32 33.46
N LEU A 1133 12.39 -19.14 32.76
CA LEU A 1133 11.93 -20.00 31.67
C LEU A 1133 12.07 -21.46 32.08
N ILE A 1134 10.96 -22.20 32.10
CA ILE A 1134 10.93 -23.62 32.43
C ILE A 1134 10.47 -24.40 31.21
N LEU A 1135 11.35 -25.22 30.64
CA LEU A 1135 11.07 -26.05 29.47
C LEU A 1135 10.83 -27.50 29.91
N ILE A 1136 9.83 -28.15 29.33
CA ILE A 1136 9.50 -29.55 29.59
C ILE A 1136 9.52 -30.30 28.25
N GLY A 1137 10.37 -31.32 28.15
CA GLY A 1137 10.53 -32.12 26.93
C GLY A 1137 11.61 -33.18 27.08
N SER A 1138 11.99 -33.87 26.00
CA SER A 1138 12.99 -34.95 26.06
C SER A 1138 14.26 -34.58 25.29
N LEU A 1139 15.38 -34.34 26.00
CA LEU A 1139 16.66 -33.98 25.39
C LEU A 1139 17.23 -35.12 24.55
N SER A 1140 17.11 -36.37 25.02
CA SER A 1140 17.53 -37.55 24.25
C SER A 1140 16.80 -37.65 22.90
N PHE A 1141 15.49 -37.37 22.88
CA PHE A 1141 14.71 -37.29 21.64
C PHE A 1141 15.26 -36.21 20.70
N TYR A 1142 15.41 -34.97 21.19
CA TYR A 1142 15.88 -33.85 20.36
C TYR A 1142 17.30 -34.09 19.82
N ARG A 1143 18.24 -34.55 20.66
CA ARG A 1143 19.61 -34.92 20.23
C ARG A 1143 19.60 -36.00 19.15
N ASN A 1144 18.74 -37.00 19.27
CA ASN A 1144 18.62 -38.05 18.24
C ASN A 1144 18.10 -37.49 16.92
N ILE A 1145 17.08 -36.61 16.94
CA ILE A 1145 16.55 -36.00 15.73
C ILE A 1145 17.57 -35.07 15.05
N VAL A 1146 18.32 -34.27 15.82
CA VAL A 1146 19.40 -33.41 15.29
C VAL A 1146 20.46 -34.25 14.57
N LYS A 1147 20.93 -35.33 15.17
CA LYS A 1147 21.90 -36.27 14.55
C LYS A 1147 21.37 -36.92 13.26
N ILE A 1148 20.06 -37.13 13.16
CA ILE A 1148 19.44 -37.66 11.93
C ILE A 1148 19.38 -36.56 10.86
N ALA A 1149 19.00 -35.34 11.23
CA ALA A 1149 18.87 -34.22 10.30
C ALA A 1149 20.21 -33.78 9.69
N GLU A 1150 21.31 -33.82 10.45
CA GLU A 1150 22.67 -33.53 9.95
C GLU A 1150 23.09 -34.41 8.76
N LYS A 1151 22.47 -35.58 8.59
CA LYS A 1151 22.76 -36.52 7.50
C LYS A 1151 21.87 -36.33 6.28
N LEU A 1152 20.89 -35.42 6.35
CA LEU A 1152 19.91 -35.19 5.29
C LEU A 1152 20.15 -33.80 4.68
N PRO A 1153 20.32 -33.68 3.35
CA PRO A 1153 20.27 -32.38 2.70
C PRO A 1153 18.87 -31.74 2.92
N ASP A 1154 18.84 -30.41 3.03
CA ASP A 1154 17.61 -29.59 3.08
C ASP A 1154 16.74 -29.69 4.37
N GLN A 1155 17.33 -30.02 5.53
CA GLN A 1155 16.64 -29.91 6.83
C GLN A 1155 17.22 -28.76 7.66
N ASP A 1156 16.61 -27.56 7.58
CA ASP A 1156 17.02 -26.40 8.38
C ASP A 1156 16.49 -26.50 9.83
N ILE A 1157 17.20 -27.25 10.67
CA ILE A 1157 16.99 -27.29 12.14
C ILE A 1157 18.26 -26.91 12.91
N GLY A 1158 19.15 -26.13 12.29
CA GLY A 1158 20.43 -25.73 12.89
C GLY A 1158 20.25 -25.01 14.24
N PHE A 1159 19.18 -24.23 14.37
CA PHE A 1159 18.84 -23.54 15.62
C PHE A 1159 18.62 -24.50 16.80
N LEU A 1160 18.12 -25.72 16.56
CA LEU A 1160 17.87 -26.71 17.62
C LEU A 1160 19.18 -27.32 18.13
N SER A 1161 20.14 -27.53 17.23
CA SER A 1161 21.51 -27.93 17.60
C SER A 1161 22.16 -26.86 18.47
N GLU A 1162 22.02 -25.60 18.05
CA GLU A 1162 22.54 -24.46 18.78
C GLU A 1162 21.86 -24.29 20.16
N LEU A 1163 20.53 -24.49 20.24
CA LEU A 1163 19.79 -24.46 21.51
C LEU A 1163 20.33 -25.49 22.51
N LEU A 1164 20.55 -26.73 22.07
CA LEU A 1164 21.09 -27.79 22.93
C LEU A 1164 22.50 -27.44 23.42
N ARG A 1165 23.34 -26.89 22.54
CA ARG A 1165 24.69 -26.45 22.89
C ARG A 1165 24.68 -25.30 23.90
N VAL A 1166 23.89 -24.25 23.67
CA VAL A 1166 23.78 -23.12 24.60
C VAL A 1166 23.23 -23.58 25.94
N LEU A 1167 22.25 -24.47 25.96
CA LEU A 1167 21.68 -24.99 27.21
C LEU A 1167 22.73 -25.72 28.06
N GLU A 1168 23.61 -26.51 27.44
CA GLU A 1168 24.73 -27.19 28.12
C GLU A 1168 25.78 -26.19 28.63
N GLU A 1169 26.11 -25.17 27.84
CA GLU A 1169 27.04 -24.09 28.23
C GLU A 1169 26.50 -23.27 29.42
N GLU A 1170 25.23 -22.87 29.37
CA GLU A 1170 24.55 -22.15 30.46
C GLU A 1170 24.39 -23.02 31.71
N ALA A 1171 24.22 -24.34 31.54
CA ALA A 1171 24.23 -25.28 32.66
C ALA A 1171 25.60 -25.37 33.33
N ALA A 1172 26.68 -25.41 32.53
CA ALA A 1172 28.05 -25.33 33.06
C ALA A 1172 28.32 -24.00 33.79
N ALA A 1173 27.73 -22.90 33.31
CA ALA A 1173 27.80 -21.59 33.94
C ALA A 1173 26.87 -21.40 35.16
N LYS A 1174 26.10 -22.44 35.55
CA LYS A 1174 25.08 -22.40 36.62
C LYS A 1174 23.99 -21.34 36.41
N GLN A 1175 23.73 -21.00 35.15
CA GLN A 1175 22.64 -20.10 34.73
C GLN A 1175 21.43 -20.86 34.19
N ALA A 1176 21.63 -22.13 33.82
CA ALA A 1176 20.58 -23.10 33.55
C ALA A 1176 20.74 -24.35 34.42
N GLU A 1177 19.66 -25.10 34.66
CA GLU A 1177 19.74 -26.44 35.23
C GLU A 1177 18.88 -27.44 34.46
N ILE A 1178 19.40 -28.65 34.25
CA ILE A 1178 18.69 -29.77 33.64
C ILE A 1178 18.34 -30.75 34.76
N ILE A 1179 17.05 -30.96 35.00
CA ILE A 1179 16.57 -31.86 36.05
C ILE A 1179 15.78 -33.03 35.45
N PRO A 1180 16.06 -34.28 35.85
CA PRO A 1180 15.24 -35.42 35.43
C PRO A 1180 13.80 -35.32 35.97
N TRP A 1181 12.82 -35.80 35.19
CA TRP A 1181 11.43 -35.95 35.65
C TRP A 1181 11.30 -36.71 36.99
N ALA A 1182 12.19 -37.66 37.26
CA ALA A 1182 12.24 -38.40 38.52
C ALA A 1182 12.51 -37.47 39.73
N THR A 1183 13.45 -36.54 39.59
CA THR A 1183 13.82 -35.55 40.63
C THR A 1183 12.67 -34.61 40.92
N LEU A 1184 11.98 -34.11 39.88
CA LEU A 1184 10.80 -33.25 40.05
C LEU A 1184 9.67 -33.95 40.81
N ARG A 1185 9.51 -35.27 40.64
CA ARG A 1185 8.55 -36.10 41.41
C ARG A 1185 9.00 -36.43 42.84
N GLY A 1186 10.26 -36.18 43.19
CA GLY A 1186 10.83 -36.50 44.50
C GLY A 1186 11.37 -37.93 44.60
N GLY A 1187 11.67 -38.58 43.47
CA GLY A 1187 12.49 -39.80 43.45
C GLY A 1187 13.97 -39.47 43.72
N PRO A 1188 14.80 -40.46 44.10
CA PRO A 1188 16.24 -40.26 44.22
C PRO A 1188 16.81 -39.76 42.88
N ALA A 1189 17.61 -38.69 42.97
CA ALA A 1189 18.27 -38.04 41.84
C ALA A 1189 19.27 -38.95 41.13
#